data_AF-A0A849VEW8-F1
#
_entry.id   AF-A0A849VEW8-F1
#
_cell.length_a   1.000
_cell.length_b   1.000
_cell.length_c   1.000
_cell.angle_alpha   90.00
_cell.angle_beta   90.00
_cell.angle_gamma   90.00
#
_symmetry.space_group_name_H-M   'P 1'
#
loop_
_entity.id
_entity.type
_entity.pdbx_description
1 polymer ?
#
loop_
_entity_poly.entity_id
_entity_poly.type
_entity_poly.pdbx_seq_one_letter_code
_entity_poly.pdbx_strand_id
1 'polypeptide(L)'
;MSTELNNAVTALQNVTDKHEQLNTQYQGTHDALASNTKAMMDWQTQAGTVELTDQNGNKHPTPTLKTLVEQAQSVNPHPEVMSKAQFDALRQMRKQQYAGSGFVEWGKHIHNSLCDSVNEGLWTWLDRSNTISIGVASSDVGGQGIASTKKGVAVIDGVITQLSQTAHPHYVMMLAPPAPDGTKTYDSTTGTVTKHSNAEVAFASETDTNKVITSRKDLVFLESWHEKIADKDVVYPLGNVQYGASGYQDIPLLNNLVAQGYSAFGEWDENTKGYGVKWSTLTDEQKAVFLSEPEHNIYFDPKAKAYIQVRYRVRVVEGLGDNWAHLNDQSGASSFERYLGYGRGQTGNVDFIAPRGIANFVVDWGADYPVFANSSGTWFASDSPKWAESSTGQFSVVVNGGNAHPSAAHDGKCHAVPIALVQRLNQGAFHPVYNPMGCRAWAVVGISLNLKWHSNGVAGSITSTSRCFEAQNLGSEPTPTARSGYIGAEDAESGRPDQYKYHDAIYAGQVEDLRLNANKLDVNQLREDSMRKAVAGTLRGRGKQLFTQFKSLDAFYFSSFNNNSNVYFRVNSNGQGDLVDFESMGFQIGESVMVWQPSTGYVGYGALTNHTGHLALHHSPNALGKLSGSYTSHLNQQERCYIAHVFEFATFDSLPWVDIIGDPEQIAATFPDGVVGQWIPKLPTGLTESFAANRKVTGAQHGVLTLDNGASWAVTSSTFNSVRNDFTNNIEANRVQLMHYESLSSFTESETSSSVSGSLDDVYFSADYSLTRGNRLMGSLCSTVGKSDQASKRYGNVKAIQSAVDKSGKVISNEYSPTHNELGIGAPRHDSEAFKALPTVIEKNGLLCLQFHGAVLKHNGTDWGDDQTIPIVDGENVKTDLNGNTVKVFCHHTQFPIGIAYNN
;
A
#
# COMPACT_ATOMS: atom_id res chain seq x y z
N MET A 1 74.90 -77.25 50.98
CA MET A 1 75.09 -76.60 49.66
C MET A 1 74.05 -77.11 48.65
N SER A 2 72.75 -77.18 49.02
CA SER A 2 71.73 -77.87 48.20
C SER A 2 70.35 -77.20 48.10
N THR A 3 70.14 -76.03 48.73
CA THR A 3 68.85 -75.31 48.66
C THR A 3 68.95 -74.01 47.87
N GLU A 4 70.04 -73.25 48.05
CA GLU A 4 70.30 -72.00 47.31
C GLU A 4 70.48 -72.23 45.80
N LEU A 5 71.14 -73.33 45.40
CA LEU A 5 71.32 -73.68 43.99
C LEU A 5 69.99 -74.03 43.30
N ASN A 6 69.10 -74.77 43.97
CA ASN A 6 67.77 -75.11 43.43
C ASN A 6 66.86 -73.86 43.31
N ASN A 7 66.94 -72.94 44.28
CA ASN A 7 66.22 -71.67 44.22
C ASN A 7 66.74 -70.79 43.07
N ALA A 8 68.06 -70.75 42.86
CA ALA A 8 68.66 -70.01 41.75
C ALA A 8 68.27 -70.59 40.37
N VAL A 9 68.26 -71.92 40.23
CA VAL A 9 67.82 -72.60 38.99
C VAL A 9 66.33 -72.35 38.72
N THR A 10 65.48 -72.41 39.75
CA THR A 10 64.04 -72.12 39.62
C THR A 10 63.79 -70.65 39.26
N ALA A 11 64.54 -69.71 39.84
CA ALA A 11 64.47 -68.29 39.51
C ALA A 11 64.92 -68.02 38.06
N LEU A 12 65.99 -68.67 37.61
CA LEU A 12 66.45 -68.62 36.22
C LEU A 12 65.41 -69.18 35.25
N GLN A 13 64.79 -70.32 35.57
CA GLN A 13 63.72 -70.89 34.74
C GLN A 13 62.52 -69.93 34.65
N ASN A 14 62.08 -69.35 35.78
CA ASN A 14 60.99 -68.37 35.79
C ASN A 14 61.32 -67.10 34.99
N VAL A 15 62.59 -66.68 34.96
CA VAL A 15 63.04 -65.55 34.12
C VAL A 15 63.01 -65.92 32.64
N THR A 16 63.46 -67.13 32.29
CA THR A 16 63.41 -67.65 30.91
C THR A 16 61.96 -67.75 30.42
N ASP A 17 61.07 -68.36 31.21
CA ASP A 17 59.65 -68.52 30.87
C ASP A 17 58.96 -67.16 30.71
N LYS A 18 59.26 -66.19 31.59
CA LYS A 18 58.77 -64.81 31.46
C LYS A 18 59.35 -64.11 30.23
N HIS A 19 60.62 -64.34 29.89
CA HIS A 19 61.23 -63.76 28.69
C HIS A 19 60.61 -64.32 27.42
N GLU A 20 60.31 -65.62 27.35
CA GLU A 20 59.58 -66.23 26.24
C GLU A 20 58.14 -65.71 26.13
N GLN A 21 57.43 -65.55 27.26
CA GLN A 21 56.12 -64.91 27.28
C GLN A 21 56.18 -63.47 26.78
N LEU A 22 57.18 -62.70 27.22
CA LEU A 22 57.38 -61.32 26.78
C LEU A 22 57.69 -61.25 25.28
N ASN A 23 58.56 -62.12 24.76
CA ASN A 23 58.89 -62.19 23.34
C ASN A 23 57.67 -62.57 22.49
N THR A 24 56.85 -63.51 22.97
CA THR A 24 55.60 -63.90 22.32
C THR A 24 54.61 -62.72 22.28
N GLN A 25 54.51 -61.98 23.39
CA GLN A 25 53.68 -60.77 23.45
C GLN A 25 54.20 -59.66 22.53
N TYR A 26 55.52 -59.42 22.50
CA TYR A 26 56.15 -58.45 21.61
C TYR A 26 55.95 -58.81 20.13
N GLN A 27 56.10 -60.10 19.78
CA GLN A 27 55.86 -60.56 18.41
C GLN A 27 54.40 -60.37 18.01
N GLY A 28 53.45 -60.75 18.86
CA GLY A 28 52.02 -60.50 18.59
C GLY A 28 51.69 -59.00 18.44
N THR A 29 52.32 -58.14 19.23
CA THR A 29 52.16 -56.68 19.13
C THR A 29 52.78 -56.14 17.83
N HIS A 30 53.94 -56.67 17.42
CA HIS A 30 54.61 -56.31 16.18
C HIS A 30 53.80 -56.73 14.95
N ASP A 31 53.24 -57.94 14.97
CA ASP A 31 52.39 -58.47 13.90
C ASP A 31 51.08 -57.68 13.79
N ALA A 32 50.46 -57.32 14.92
CA ALA A 32 49.29 -56.44 14.95
C ALA A 32 49.61 -55.04 14.39
N LEU A 33 50.78 -54.48 14.72
CA LEU A 33 51.22 -53.19 14.18
C LEU A 33 51.45 -53.25 12.66
N ALA A 34 52.10 -54.31 12.16
CA ALA A 34 52.32 -54.51 10.73
C ALA A 34 50.99 -54.69 9.97
N SER A 35 50.07 -55.49 10.53
CA SER A 35 48.72 -55.68 9.98
C SER A 35 47.92 -54.38 9.95
N ASN A 36 47.92 -53.61 11.04
CA ASN A 36 47.21 -52.35 11.12
C ASN A 36 47.81 -51.29 10.18
N THR A 37 49.12 -51.29 9.98
CA THR A 37 49.78 -50.39 9.01
C THR A 37 49.27 -50.64 7.60
N LYS A 38 49.15 -51.91 7.20
CA LYS A 38 48.54 -52.29 5.92
C LYS A 38 47.05 -51.93 5.86
N ALA A 39 46.30 -52.26 6.91
CA ALA A 39 44.87 -51.95 7.00
C ALA A 39 44.59 -50.44 6.94
N MET A 40 45.50 -49.59 7.45
CA MET A 40 45.40 -48.13 7.36
C MET A 40 45.68 -47.61 5.94
N MET A 41 46.63 -48.19 5.20
CA MET A 41 46.83 -47.87 3.79
C MET A 41 45.61 -48.29 2.96
N ASP A 42 45.08 -49.49 3.22
CA ASP A 42 43.89 -50.00 2.55
C ASP A 42 42.63 -49.19 2.95
N TRP A 43 42.54 -48.72 4.20
CA TRP A 43 41.46 -47.83 4.65
C TRP A 43 41.40 -46.53 3.84
N GLN A 44 42.55 -45.98 3.46
CA GLN A 44 42.64 -44.76 2.65
C GLN A 44 42.38 -45.01 1.16
N THR A 45 42.75 -46.18 0.64
CA THR A 45 42.85 -46.42 -0.82
C THR A 45 41.80 -47.36 -1.40
N GLN A 46 41.18 -48.24 -0.59
CA GLN A 46 40.26 -49.29 -1.02
C GLN A 46 38.80 -48.99 -0.64
N ALA A 47 37.84 -49.62 -1.33
CA ALA A 47 36.42 -49.62 -0.97
C ALA A 47 36.05 -50.84 -0.11
N GLY A 48 34.99 -50.75 0.69
CA GLY A 48 34.50 -51.80 1.59
C GLY A 48 34.83 -51.59 3.07
N THR A 49 35.40 -52.62 3.71
CA THR A 49 35.68 -52.66 5.15
C THR A 49 37.08 -53.24 5.37
N VAL A 50 37.85 -52.67 6.30
CA VAL A 50 39.14 -53.20 6.74
C VAL A 50 39.04 -53.70 8.19
N GLU A 51 39.91 -54.61 8.59
CA GLU A 51 39.96 -55.12 9.96
C GLU A 51 41.16 -54.50 10.70
N LEU A 52 40.89 -53.77 11.78
CA LEU A 52 41.92 -53.30 12.72
C LEU A 52 42.06 -54.31 13.86
N THR A 53 43.29 -54.70 14.18
CA THR A 53 43.60 -55.66 15.23
C THR A 53 44.01 -54.94 16.51
N ASP A 54 43.38 -55.26 17.64
CA ASP A 54 43.73 -54.68 18.94
C ASP A 54 44.95 -55.37 19.60
N GLN A 55 45.39 -54.84 20.75
CA GLN A 55 46.54 -55.36 21.51
C GLN A 55 46.36 -56.80 22.04
N ASN A 56 45.14 -57.32 22.01
CA ASN A 56 44.80 -58.68 22.42
C ASN A 56 44.58 -59.61 21.20
N GLY A 57 44.80 -59.12 19.98
CA GLY A 57 44.61 -59.88 18.74
C GLY A 57 43.17 -59.92 18.22
N ASN A 58 42.22 -59.19 18.81
CA ASN A 58 40.85 -59.17 18.29
C ASN A 58 40.72 -58.23 17.10
N LYS A 59 39.89 -58.61 16.14
CA LYS A 59 39.68 -57.86 14.91
C LYS A 59 38.40 -57.03 14.94
N HIS A 60 38.50 -55.80 14.48
CA HIS A 60 37.42 -54.81 14.48
C HIS A 60 37.15 -54.32 13.06
N PRO A 61 36.02 -54.69 12.43
CA PRO A 61 35.67 -54.25 11.09
C PRO A 61 35.36 -52.75 11.09
N THR A 62 36.04 -52.00 10.22
CA THR A 62 35.93 -50.55 10.09
C THR A 62 35.68 -50.16 8.63
N PRO A 63 34.63 -49.37 8.32
CA PRO A 63 34.39 -48.89 6.95
C PRO A 63 35.57 -48.09 6.43
N THR A 64 35.96 -48.29 5.17
CA THR A 64 37.05 -47.52 4.55
C THR A 64 36.65 -46.08 4.27
N LEU A 65 37.63 -45.19 4.11
CA LEU A 65 37.39 -43.77 3.80
C LEU A 65 36.54 -43.61 2.54
N LYS A 66 36.84 -44.38 1.48
CA LYS A 66 36.08 -44.35 0.24
C LYS A 66 34.63 -44.78 0.45
N THR A 67 34.38 -45.79 1.27
CA THR A 67 33.01 -46.25 1.61
C THR A 67 32.26 -45.21 2.42
N LEU A 68 32.93 -44.54 3.36
CA LEU A 68 32.35 -43.46 4.15
C LEU A 68 32.03 -42.24 3.27
N VAL A 69 32.89 -41.91 2.31
CA VAL A 69 32.67 -40.84 1.32
C VAL A 69 31.52 -41.21 0.38
N GLU A 70 31.47 -42.43 -0.15
CA GLU A 70 30.38 -42.92 -1.00
C GLU A 70 29.04 -42.94 -0.24
N GLN A 71 29.04 -43.37 1.02
CA GLN A 71 27.85 -43.31 1.88
C GLN A 71 27.44 -41.86 2.14
N ALA A 72 28.37 -40.96 2.46
CA ALA A 72 28.08 -39.55 2.66
C ALA A 72 27.54 -38.88 1.37
N GLN A 73 28.15 -39.16 0.21
CA GLN A 73 27.72 -38.67 -1.11
C GLN A 73 26.36 -39.28 -1.53
N SER A 74 26.06 -40.52 -1.15
CA SER A 74 24.75 -41.13 -1.40
C SER A 74 23.62 -40.46 -0.60
N VAL A 75 23.97 -39.82 0.52
CA VAL A 75 23.04 -39.09 1.39
C VAL A 75 22.95 -37.62 1.00
N ASN A 76 24.08 -36.96 0.71
CA ASN A 76 24.16 -35.63 0.12
C ASN A 76 25.34 -35.55 -0.87
N PRO A 77 25.07 -35.59 -2.19
CA PRO A 77 26.11 -35.55 -3.22
C PRO A 77 26.96 -34.27 -3.22
N HIS A 78 26.44 -33.18 -2.63
CA HIS A 78 27.03 -31.85 -2.60
C HIS A 78 27.06 -31.31 -1.16
N PRO A 79 28.05 -31.68 -0.32
CA PRO A 79 28.13 -31.27 1.09
C PRO A 79 28.25 -29.75 1.30
N GLU A 80 28.66 -29.01 0.27
CA GLU A 80 28.71 -27.55 0.23
C GLU A 80 27.32 -26.90 0.25
N VAL A 81 26.26 -27.61 -0.16
CA VAL A 81 24.89 -27.10 -0.07
C VAL A 81 24.46 -26.99 1.39
N MET A 82 23.68 -25.96 1.68
CA MET A 82 23.05 -25.85 2.98
C MET A 82 22.11 -27.03 3.25
N SER A 83 22.26 -27.69 4.40
CA SER A 83 21.26 -28.67 4.86
C SER A 83 19.98 -27.97 5.32
N LYS A 84 18.84 -28.66 5.27
CA LYS A 84 17.56 -28.14 5.80
C LYS A 84 17.68 -27.64 7.24
N ALA A 85 18.46 -28.31 8.10
CA ALA A 85 18.67 -27.89 9.48
C ALA A 85 19.42 -26.56 9.58
N GLN A 86 20.47 -26.36 8.78
CA GLN A 86 21.18 -25.08 8.69
C GLN A 86 20.27 -23.97 8.13
N PHE A 87 19.49 -24.29 7.10
CA PHE A 87 18.54 -23.35 6.48
C PHE A 87 17.46 -22.89 7.47
N ASP A 88 16.83 -23.84 8.17
CA ASP A 88 15.83 -23.53 9.18
C ASP A 88 16.46 -22.77 10.38
N ALA A 89 17.70 -23.07 10.77
CA ALA A 89 18.40 -22.30 11.80
C ALA A 89 18.66 -20.84 11.39
N LEU A 90 19.08 -20.59 10.13
CA LEU A 90 19.23 -19.23 9.61
C LEU A 90 17.89 -18.50 9.54
N ARG A 91 16.81 -19.18 9.14
CA ARG A 91 15.46 -18.60 9.14
C ARG A 91 15.06 -18.17 10.55
N GLN A 92 15.24 -19.03 11.55
CA GLN A 92 14.90 -18.70 12.95
C GLN A 92 15.76 -17.57 13.51
N MET A 93 17.07 -17.56 13.21
CA MET A 93 17.96 -16.46 13.59
C MET A 93 17.49 -15.12 12.98
N ARG A 94 17.10 -15.11 11.70
CA ARG A 94 16.59 -13.90 11.03
C ARG A 94 15.24 -13.45 11.57
N LYS A 95 14.36 -14.37 11.94
CA LYS A 95 13.10 -14.05 12.65
C LYS A 95 13.34 -13.36 14.00
N GLN A 96 14.48 -13.60 14.64
CA GLN A 96 14.90 -12.88 15.85
C GLN A 96 15.62 -11.55 15.54
N GLN A 97 16.30 -11.47 14.40
CA GLN A 97 17.03 -10.29 13.95
C GLN A 97 16.09 -9.17 13.48
N TYR A 98 15.01 -9.53 12.78
CA TYR A 98 14.04 -8.61 12.19
C TYR A 98 12.75 -8.53 13.02
N ALA A 99 11.99 -7.45 12.83
CA ALA A 99 10.72 -7.25 13.52
C ALA A 99 9.57 -8.07 12.90
N GLY A 100 9.68 -8.41 11.61
CA GLY A 100 8.69 -9.20 10.89
C GLY A 100 9.14 -9.48 9.45
N SER A 101 8.20 -9.89 8.61
CA SER A 101 8.40 -10.06 7.17
C SER A 101 8.13 -8.75 6.43
N GLY A 102 8.98 -8.40 5.48
CA GLY A 102 8.96 -7.11 4.82
C GLY A 102 10.28 -6.80 4.13
N PHE A 103 10.59 -5.52 3.91
CA PHE A 103 11.80 -5.08 3.25
C PHE A 103 12.87 -4.68 4.27
N VAL A 104 14.05 -5.28 4.14
CA VAL A 104 15.24 -4.92 4.95
C VAL A 104 16.05 -3.83 4.27
N GLU A 105 16.02 -3.80 2.93
CA GLU A 105 16.56 -2.74 2.09
C GLU A 105 15.55 -2.40 0.99
N TRP A 106 15.27 -1.11 0.84
CA TRP A 106 14.33 -0.63 -0.16
C TRP A 106 14.87 -0.71 -1.60
N GLY A 107 16.20 -0.63 -1.74
CA GLY A 107 16.89 -0.37 -3.00
C GLY A 107 17.00 1.12 -3.32
N LYS A 108 17.80 1.47 -4.33
CA LYS A 108 17.86 2.83 -4.90
C LYS A 108 16.74 3.04 -5.91
N HIS A 109 16.43 4.28 -6.25
CA HIS A 109 15.40 4.62 -7.23
C HIS A 109 15.89 5.67 -8.23
N ILE A 110 15.12 5.91 -9.30
CA ILE A 110 15.41 6.96 -10.27
C ILE A 110 14.32 8.04 -10.16
N HIS A 111 14.74 9.31 -10.18
CA HIS A 111 13.83 10.45 -10.31
C HIS A 111 14.42 11.48 -11.28
N ASN A 112 13.70 11.72 -12.39
CA ASN A 112 14.05 12.67 -13.46
C ASN A 112 12.81 12.94 -14.35
N SER A 113 12.98 13.56 -15.52
CA SER A 113 11.87 13.89 -16.42
C SER A 113 11.11 12.69 -17.03
N LEU A 114 11.66 11.49 -16.98
CA LEU A 114 11.07 10.25 -17.53
C LEU A 114 10.68 9.27 -16.43
N CYS A 115 11.02 9.54 -15.18
CA CYS A 115 10.87 8.61 -14.07
C CYS A 115 10.50 9.35 -12.80
N ASP A 116 9.45 8.90 -12.10
CA ASP A 116 9.06 9.47 -10.82
C ASP A 116 9.37 8.53 -9.68
N SER A 117 9.93 9.10 -8.59
CA SER A 117 10.07 8.36 -7.35
C SER A 117 8.72 8.21 -6.67
N VAL A 118 8.38 6.96 -6.33
CA VAL A 118 7.27 6.67 -5.44
C VAL A 118 7.81 6.77 -4.01
N ASN A 119 8.30 5.64 -3.50
CA ASN A 119 9.01 5.44 -2.24
C ASN A 119 10.54 5.61 -2.39
N GLU A 120 11.30 5.56 -1.30
CA GLU A 120 12.65 5.02 -1.35
C GLU A 120 12.63 3.65 -2.07
N GLY A 121 13.40 3.53 -3.16
CA GLY A 121 13.56 2.28 -3.90
C GLY A 121 12.42 1.87 -4.83
N LEU A 122 11.23 2.47 -4.75
CA LEU A 122 10.08 2.19 -5.61
C LEU A 122 9.83 3.39 -6.53
N TRP A 123 9.70 3.17 -7.83
CA TRP A 123 9.60 4.25 -8.82
C TRP A 123 8.88 3.80 -10.08
N THR A 124 8.47 4.73 -10.92
CA THR A 124 7.70 4.46 -12.15
C THR A 124 8.36 5.05 -13.38
N TRP A 125 7.99 4.52 -14.55
CA TRP A 125 8.38 5.04 -15.85
C TRP A 125 7.24 5.84 -16.44
N LEU A 126 7.52 7.04 -16.92
CA LEU A 126 6.53 7.91 -17.57
C LEU A 126 6.47 7.70 -19.09
N ASP A 127 7.44 6.98 -19.64
CA ASP A 127 7.61 6.66 -21.06
C ASP A 127 7.47 5.16 -21.37
N ARG A 128 7.11 4.33 -20.37
CA ARG A 128 6.83 2.90 -20.55
C ARG A 128 5.46 2.55 -20.04
N SER A 129 4.70 1.87 -20.89
CA SER A 129 3.35 1.44 -20.55
C SER A 129 3.33 0.48 -19.37
N ASN A 130 2.43 0.72 -18.43
CA ASN A 130 2.03 -0.12 -17.32
C ASN A 130 3.18 -0.62 -16.42
N THR A 131 4.24 0.17 -16.24
CA THR A 131 5.47 -0.30 -15.57
C THR A 131 5.74 0.40 -14.24
N ILE A 132 6.00 -0.41 -13.21
CA ILE A 132 6.57 0.01 -11.91
C ILE A 132 7.91 -0.71 -11.71
N SER A 133 8.83 -0.13 -10.96
CA SER A 133 10.16 -0.69 -10.72
C SER A 133 10.60 -0.60 -9.26
N ILE A 134 11.38 -1.61 -8.82
CA ILE A 134 12.04 -1.64 -7.51
C ILE A 134 13.55 -1.75 -7.69
N GLY A 135 14.30 -0.91 -6.97
CA GLY A 135 15.75 -0.88 -7.09
C GLY A 135 16.22 -0.34 -8.45
N VAL A 136 17.54 -0.37 -8.65
CA VAL A 136 18.18 -0.08 -9.93
C VAL A 136 19.19 -1.17 -10.27
N ALA A 137 19.63 -1.20 -11.54
CA ALA A 137 20.66 -2.14 -11.97
C ALA A 137 21.97 -1.92 -11.20
N SER A 138 22.75 -3.00 -10.97
CA SER A 138 24.05 -2.87 -10.29
C SER A 138 25.00 -1.91 -11.01
N SER A 139 24.93 -1.82 -12.34
CA SER A 139 25.72 -0.93 -13.19
C SER A 139 25.22 0.52 -13.20
N ASP A 140 24.04 0.80 -12.65
CA ASP A 140 23.44 2.13 -12.75
C ASP A 140 24.15 3.11 -11.81
N VAL A 141 24.62 4.23 -12.36
CA VAL A 141 25.29 5.31 -11.62
C VAL A 141 24.32 6.41 -11.20
N GLY A 142 23.09 6.42 -11.73
CA GLY A 142 22.07 7.44 -11.47
C GLY A 142 21.12 7.11 -10.32
N GLY A 143 21.32 6.00 -9.61
CA GLY A 143 20.48 5.59 -8.49
C GLY A 143 20.52 6.58 -7.32
N GLN A 144 19.35 7.08 -6.92
CA GLN A 144 19.11 8.01 -5.81
C GLN A 144 18.51 7.29 -4.59
N GLY A 145 18.43 8.00 -3.46
CA GLY A 145 17.88 7.49 -2.19
C GLY A 145 18.95 7.14 -1.16
N ILE A 146 18.53 6.82 0.06
CA ILE A 146 19.41 6.57 1.21
C ILE A 146 19.67 5.08 1.49
N ALA A 147 18.96 4.17 0.81
CA ALA A 147 19.16 2.71 0.95
C ALA A 147 20.62 2.30 0.76
N SER A 148 21.11 1.30 1.49
CA SER A 148 22.52 0.90 1.42
C SER A 148 22.83 0.10 0.15
N THR A 149 21.82 -0.58 -0.40
CA THR A 149 21.91 -1.40 -1.61
C THR A 149 21.22 -0.74 -2.81
N LYS A 150 21.68 -1.08 -4.02
CA LYS A 150 20.99 -0.69 -5.28
C LYS A 150 19.68 -1.47 -5.49
N LYS A 151 19.64 -2.71 -5.02
CA LYS A 151 18.52 -3.65 -5.19
C LYS A 151 17.65 -3.72 -3.95
N GLY A 152 16.35 -3.95 -4.13
CA GLY A 152 15.46 -4.26 -3.01
C GLY A 152 15.78 -5.64 -2.41
N VAL A 153 15.72 -5.74 -1.09
CA VAL A 153 15.91 -7.01 -0.37
C VAL A 153 14.77 -7.18 0.63
N ALA A 154 14.05 -8.29 0.52
CA ALA A 154 12.97 -8.66 1.41
C ALA A 154 13.37 -9.81 2.34
N VAL A 155 12.79 -9.88 3.52
CA VAL A 155 12.78 -11.06 4.37
C VAL A 155 11.36 -11.60 4.43
N ILE A 156 11.16 -12.84 4.02
CA ILE A 156 9.84 -13.50 3.96
C ILE A 156 9.98 -14.80 4.73
N ASP A 157 9.25 -14.94 5.83
CA ASP A 157 9.31 -16.13 6.68
C ASP A 157 10.75 -16.49 7.13
N GLY A 158 11.58 -15.45 7.38
CA GLY A 158 12.99 -15.56 7.73
C GLY A 158 13.95 -15.85 6.56
N VAL A 159 13.46 -15.94 5.33
CA VAL A 159 14.28 -16.13 4.11
C VAL A 159 14.61 -14.79 3.48
N ILE A 160 15.90 -14.50 3.28
CA ILE A 160 16.35 -13.30 2.55
C ILE A 160 16.12 -13.51 1.05
N THR A 161 15.34 -12.64 0.44
CA THR A 161 14.98 -12.65 -0.97
C THR A 161 15.52 -11.39 -1.62
N GLN A 162 16.54 -11.53 -2.46
CA GLN A 162 17.10 -10.43 -3.23
C GLN A 162 16.31 -10.23 -4.52
N LEU A 163 15.72 -9.05 -4.70
CA LEU A 163 14.95 -8.73 -5.90
C LEU A 163 15.90 -8.23 -6.99
N SER A 164 15.98 -8.97 -8.10
CA SER A 164 16.83 -8.61 -9.23
C SER A 164 16.28 -9.15 -10.53
N GLN A 165 16.36 -8.34 -11.59
CA GLN A 165 16.17 -8.77 -12.98
C GLN A 165 14.83 -9.48 -13.22
N THR A 166 13.74 -8.99 -12.61
CA THR A 166 12.39 -9.52 -12.84
C THR A 166 11.85 -8.96 -14.16
N ALA A 167 11.48 -9.86 -15.08
CA ALA A 167 10.95 -9.57 -16.42
C ALA A 167 11.86 -8.67 -17.30
N HIS A 168 13.08 -8.37 -16.87
CA HIS A 168 14.03 -7.52 -17.56
C HIS A 168 15.47 -7.93 -17.20
N PRO A 169 16.45 -7.87 -18.13
CA PRO A 169 17.82 -8.32 -17.87
C PRO A 169 18.63 -7.46 -16.89
N HIS A 170 18.10 -6.30 -16.47
CA HIS A 170 18.81 -5.35 -15.61
C HIS A 170 18.01 -4.81 -14.42
N TYR A 171 16.67 -4.84 -14.47
CA TYR A 171 15.80 -4.17 -13.51
C TYR A 171 14.78 -5.16 -12.96
N VAL A 172 14.17 -4.83 -11.81
CA VAL A 172 12.91 -5.45 -11.40
C VAL A 172 11.81 -4.63 -12.05
N MET A 173 11.32 -5.07 -13.21
CA MET A 173 10.16 -4.47 -13.87
C MET A 173 8.91 -5.24 -13.47
N MET A 174 7.93 -4.52 -12.93
CA MET A 174 6.63 -5.06 -12.54
C MET A 174 5.62 -4.49 -13.52
N LEU A 175 5.03 -5.35 -14.35
CA LEU A 175 4.05 -4.94 -15.35
C LEU A 175 2.65 -5.05 -14.76
N ALA A 176 1.82 -4.05 -14.99
CA ALA A 176 0.42 -4.02 -14.60
C ALA A 176 -0.48 -4.33 -15.81
N PRO A 177 -1.72 -4.83 -15.59
CA PRO A 177 -2.66 -5.08 -16.68
C PRO A 177 -2.96 -3.81 -17.49
N PRO A 178 -3.46 -3.94 -18.74
CA PRO A 178 -3.99 -2.80 -19.47
C PRO A 178 -5.04 -2.06 -18.66
N ALA A 179 -5.03 -0.74 -18.70
CA ALA A 179 -6.04 0.10 -18.04
C ALA A 179 -7.47 -0.28 -18.48
N PRO A 180 -8.49 -0.09 -17.61
CA PRO A 180 -9.88 -0.38 -17.96
C PRO A 180 -10.30 0.23 -19.31
N ASP A 181 -10.96 -0.58 -20.14
CA ASP A 181 -11.43 -0.23 -21.48
C ASP A 181 -12.96 -0.13 -21.58
N GLY A 182 -13.66 -0.26 -20.45
CA GLY A 182 -15.12 -0.22 -20.37
C GLY A 182 -15.82 -1.50 -20.84
N THR A 183 -15.09 -2.60 -21.10
CA THR A 183 -15.68 -3.84 -21.64
C THR A 183 -15.88 -4.95 -20.61
N LYS A 184 -15.47 -4.75 -19.36
CA LYS A 184 -15.63 -5.71 -18.28
C LYS A 184 -16.65 -5.21 -17.27
N THR A 185 -17.54 -6.09 -16.83
CA THR A 185 -18.41 -5.84 -15.67
C THR A 185 -18.00 -6.71 -14.49
N TYR A 186 -18.28 -6.22 -13.28
CA TYR A 186 -18.14 -6.96 -12.03
C TYR A 186 -19.46 -6.94 -11.28
N ASP A 187 -19.93 -8.11 -10.86
CA ASP A 187 -21.12 -8.28 -10.03
C ASP A 187 -20.73 -8.43 -8.55
N SER A 188 -21.01 -7.41 -7.75
CA SER A 188 -20.68 -7.37 -6.32
C SER A 188 -21.44 -8.40 -5.47
N THR A 189 -22.51 -9.01 -5.98
CA THR A 189 -23.22 -10.07 -5.26
C THR A 189 -22.57 -11.43 -5.51
N THR A 190 -22.23 -11.74 -6.76
CA THR A 190 -21.70 -13.06 -7.13
C THR A 190 -20.17 -13.12 -7.09
N GLY A 191 -19.48 -11.98 -7.18
CA GLY A 191 -18.03 -11.88 -7.33
C GLY A 191 -17.56 -12.20 -8.75
N THR A 192 -18.45 -12.20 -9.75
CA THR A 192 -18.13 -12.63 -11.12
C THR A 192 -17.69 -11.45 -11.97
N VAL A 193 -16.61 -11.64 -12.73
CA VAL A 193 -16.18 -10.72 -13.79
C VAL A 193 -16.60 -11.27 -15.15
N THR A 194 -17.26 -10.44 -15.96
CA THR A 194 -17.66 -10.79 -17.33
C THR A 194 -16.97 -9.87 -18.34
N LYS A 195 -16.25 -10.45 -19.30
CA LYS A 195 -15.73 -9.72 -20.46
C LYS A 195 -16.79 -9.73 -21.57
N HIS A 196 -17.15 -8.55 -22.05
CA HIS A 196 -18.09 -8.35 -23.15
C HIS A 196 -17.34 -8.07 -24.46
N SER A 197 -18.06 -8.14 -25.59
CA SER A 197 -17.49 -7.91 -26.92
C SER A 197 -17.03 -6.47 -27.14
N ASN A 198 -17.68 -5.50 -26.50
CA ASN A 198 -17.36 -4.08 -26.56
C ASN A 198 -17.96 -3.35 -25.34
N ALA A 199 -17.69 -2.04 -25.24
CA ALA A 199 -18.15 -1.23 -24.12
C ALA A 199 -19.67 -1.05 -24.11
N GLU A 200 -20.28 -0.79 -25.27
CA GLU A 200 -21.74 -0.63 -25.40
C GLU A 200 -22.52 -1.81 -24.80
N VAL A 201 -22.11 -3.05 -25.12
CA VAL A 201 -22.72 -4.27 -24.58
C VAL A 201 -22.48 -4.39 -23.08
N ALA A 202 -21.30 -4.02 -22.59
CA ALA A 202 -20.99 -4.06 -21.16
C ALA A 202 -21.91 -3.10 -20.38
N PHE A 203 -22.03 -1.84 -20.83
CA PHE A 203 -22.90 -0.84 -20.21
C PHE A 203 -24.38 -1.23 -20.29
N ALA A 204 -24.81 -1.83 -21.41
CA ALA A 204 -26.18 -2.34 -21.55
C ALA A 204 -26.50 -3.52 -20.62
N SER A 205 -25.48 -4.18 -20.06
CA SER A 205 -25.63 -5.32 -19.13
C SER A 205 -25.63 -4.90 -17.66
N GLU A 206 -25.51 -3.61 -17.34
CA GLU A 206 -25.47 -3.17 -15.95
C GLU A 206 -26.76 -3.45 -15.20
N THR A 207 -26.60 -3.79 -13.93
CA THR A 207 -27.68 -3.89 -12.94
C THR A 207 -27.27 -3.10 -11.69
N ASP A 208 -28.02 -3.20 -10.60
CA ASP A 208 -27.65 -2.56 -9.33
C ASP A 208 -26.31 -3.10 -8.78
N THR A 209 -25.99 -4.37 -9.06
CA THR A 209 -24.81 -5.06 -8.53
C THR A 209 -23.75 -5.34 -9.58
N ASN A 210 -24.15 -5.50 -10.85
CA ASN A 210 -23.24 -5.69 -11.98
C ASN A 210 -22.92 -4.33 -12.62
N LYS A 211 -21.69 -3.84 -12.44
CA LYS A 211 -21.25 -2.53 -12.95
C LYS A 211 -20.04 -2.65 -13.86
N VAL A 212 -19.96 -1.79 -14.88
CA VAL A 212 -18.77 -1.69 -15.73
C VAL A 212 -17.60 -1.15 -14.89
N ILE A 213 -16.44 -1.80 -15.02
CA ILE A 213 -15.22 -1.36 -14.34
C ILE A 213 -14.65 -0.17 -15.10
N THR A 214 -14.88 1.03 -14.58
CA THR A 214 -14.35 2.30 -15.14
C THR A 214 -13.22 2.90 -14.28
N SER A 215 -13.10 2.46 -13.02
CA SER A 215 -12.02 2.76 -12.08
C SER A 215 -11.68 1.49 -11.31
N ARG A 216 -10.40 1.23 -11.08
CA ARG A 216 -9.93 0.15 -10.22
C ARG A 216 -8.52 0.41 -9.70
N LYS A 217 -8.13 -0.33 -8.66
CA LYS A 217 -6.73 -0.47 -8.25
C LYS A 217 -6.20 -1.85 -8.57
N ASP A 218 -4.98 -1.96 -9.07
CA ASP A 218 -4.30 -3.25 -9.25
C ASP A 218 -3.37 -3.52 -8.06
N LEU A 219 -3.34 -4.76 -7.55
CA LEU A 219 -2.48 -5.14 -6.41
C LEU A 219 -1.18 -5.78 -6.90
N VAL A 220 -0.06 -5.23 -6.45
CA VAL A 220 1.29 -5.79 -6.64
C VAL A 220 1.77 -6.41 -5.34
N PHE A 221 2.25 -7.66 -5.39
CA PHE A 221 2.81 -8.34 -4.22
C PHE A 221 3.89 -9.37 -4.59
N LEU A 222 4.75 -9.71 -3.63
CA LEU A 222 5.65 -10.85 -3.73
C LEU A 222 4.94 -12.10 -3.27
N GLU A 223 4.98 -13.15 -4.09
CA GLU A 223 4.61 -14.51 -3.70
C GLU A 223 5.90 -15.34 -3.60
N SER A 224 6.14 -15.98 -2.45
CA SER A 224 7.29 -16.86 -2.23
C SER A 224 6.85 -18.24 -1.78
N TRP A 225 7.53 -19.28 -2.24
CA TRP A 225 7.22 -20.66 -1.88
C TRP A 225 8.43 -21.59 -1.93
N HIS A 226 8.35 -22.69 -1.20
CA HIS A 226 9.35 -23.75 -1.24
C HIS A 226 8.98 -24.79 -2.30
N GLU A 227 9.93 -25.21 -3.14
CA GLU A 227 9.67 -26.20 -4.18
C GLU A 227 10.87 -27.11 -4.44
N LYS A 228 10.59 -28.41 -4.65
CA LYS A 228 11.61 -29.36 -5.09
C LYS A 228 12.07 -29.01 -6.50
N ILE A 229 13.38 -28.89 -6.70
CA ILE A 229 13.96 -28.63 -8.02
C ILE A 229 13.59 -29.75 -9.00
N ALA A 230 13.58 -31.00 -8.53
CA ALA A 230 13.29 -32.18 -9.35
C ALA A 230 11.87 -32.24 -9.91
N ASP A 231 10.87 -31.59 -9.28
CA ASP A 231 9.47 -31.67 -9.72
C ASP A 231 9.24 -30.99 -11.08
N LYS A 232 10.04 -29.96 -11.39
CA LYS A 232 10.03 -29.25 -12.68
C LYS A 232 11.36 -29.36 -13.45
N ASP A 233 12.35 -30.03 -12.86
CA ASP A 233 13.71 -30.17 -13.37
C ASP A 233 14.34 -28.82 -13.79
N VAL A 234 14.11 -27.76 -13.00
CA VAL A 234 14.57 -26.40 -13.30
C VAL A 234 15.06 -25.68 -12.05
N VAL A 235 16.13 -24.90 -12.20
CA VAL A 235 16.62 -23.96 -11.19
C VAL A 235 16.66 -22.55 -11.76
N TYR A 236 16.30 -21.56 -10.93
CA TYR A 236 16.30 -20.14 -11.31
C TYR A 236 17.34 -19.38 -10.49
N PRO A 237 18.11 -18.44 -11.09
CA PRO A 237 18.93 -17.53 -10.32
C PRO A 237 18.09 -16.78 -9.27
N LEU A 238 18.61 -16.73 -8.04
CA LEU A 238 17.99 -16.08 -6.87
C LEU A 238 16.59 -16.61 -6.49
N GLY A 239 16.18 -17.75 -7.07
CA GLY A 239 14.80 -18.24 -6.95
C GLY A 239 13.77 -17.42 -7.74
N ASN A 240 14.20 -16.47 -8.58
CA ASN A 240 13.30 -15.62 -9.36
C ASN A 240 12.73 -16.37 -10.57
N VAL A 241 11.49 -16.82 -10.50
CA VAL A 241 10.86 -17.54 -11.64
C VAL A 241 10.51 -16.61 -12.81
N GLN A 242 10.79 -15.32 -12.68
CA GLN A 242 10.63 -14.28 -13.69
C GLN A 242 11.99 -13.67 -14.08
N TYR A 243 13.10 -14.35 -13.80
CA TYR A 243 14.44 -13.84 -14.11
C TYR A 243 14.58 -13.52 -15.60
N GLY A 244 15.03 -12.31 -15.92
CA GLY A 244 14.94 -11.73 -17.26
C GLY A 244 16.24 -11.75 -18.07
N ALA A 245 17.35 -12.22 -17.50
CA ALA A 245 18.62 -12.34 -18.23
C ALA A 245 18.83 -13.76 -18.77
N SER A 246 19.39 -13.89 -19.97
CA SER A 246 19.58 -15.16 -20.67
C SER A 246 20.84 -15.93 -20.24
N GLY A 247 21.51 -15.51 -19.17
CA GLY A 247 22.73 -16.12 -18.67
C GLY A 247 22.97 -15.81 -17.20
N TYR A 248 23.66 -16.70 -16.51
CA TYR A 248 24.13 -16.52 -15.14
C TYR A 248 25.52 -17.14 -14.97
N GLN A 249 26.55 -16.34 -14.67
CA GLN A 249 27.94 -16.79 -14.49
C GLN A 249 28.40 -17.76 -15.60
N ASP A 250 28.34 -17.31 -16.84
CA ASP A 250 28.67 -18.09 -18.06
C ASP A 250 27.79 -19.32 -18.34
N ILE A 251 26.77 -19.59 -17.51
CA ILE A 251 25.77 -20.63 -17.76
C ILE A 251 24.62 -20.03 -18.60
N PRO A 252 24.37 -20.52 -19.83
CA PRO A 252 23.23 -20.10 -20.63
C PRO A 252 21.91 -20.53 -19.99
N LEU A 253 20.91 -19.65 -20.01
CA LEU A 253 19.57 -19.91 -19.47
C LEU A 253 18.53 -19.99 -20.59
N LEU A 254 17.45 -20.71 -20.32
CA LEU A 254 16.33 -20.97 -21.22
C LEU A 254 15.02 -20.48 -20.58
N ASN A 255 14.11 -19.93 -21.39
CA ASN A 255 12.83 -19.38 -20.93
C ASN A 255 11.61 -20.21 -21.35
N ASN A 256 11.84 -21.45 -21.79
CA ASN A 256 10.83 -22.37 -22.29
C ASN A 256 10.83 -23.71 -21.52
N LEU A 257 11.35 -23.72 -20.30
CA LEU A 257 11.46 -24.92 -19.46
C LEU A 257 10.16 -25.28 -18.73
N VAL A 258 9.25 -24.32 -18.59
CA VAL A 258 7.95 -24.44 -17.91
C VAL A 258 6.86 -23.76 -18.73
N ALA A 259 5.60 -24.02 -18.40
CA ALA A 259 4.47 -23.30 -19.01
C ALA A 259 4.58 -21.79 -18.72
N GLN A 260 4.23 -20.94 -19.70
CA GLN A 260 4.32 -19.47 -19.58
C GLN A 260 3.58 -18.97 -18.33
N GLY A 261 2.41 -19.53 -18.06
CA GLY A 261 1.60 -19.23 -16.89
C GLY A 261 2.39 -19.28 -15.59
N TYR A 262 3.37 -20.17 -15.42
CA TYR A 262 4.18 -20.27 -14.21
C TYR A 262 4.94 -18.98 -13.85
N SER A 263 5.36 -18.21 -14.85
CA SER A 263 6.10 -16.94 -14.70
C SER A 263 5.23 -15.69 -14.90
N ALA A 264 3.95 -15.85 -15.28
CA ALA A 264 3.05 -14.72 -15.51
C ALA A 264 2.84 -13.86 -14.24
N PHE A 265 2.71 -12.54 -14.40
CA PHE A 265 2.35 -11.62 -13.31
C PHE A 265 0.92 -11.86 -12.80
N GLY A 266 -0.03 -12.10 -13.70
CA GLY A 266 -1.44 -12.34 -13.40
C GLY A 266 -2.15 -12.98 -14.59
N GLU A 267 -3.45 -13.21 -14.49
CA GLU A 267 -4.26 -13.89 -15.54
C GLU A 267 -4.22 -13.17 -16.90
N TRP A 268 -4.02 -11.85 -16.87
CA TRP A 268 -3.95 -11.00 -18.05
C TRP A 268 -2.60 -11.08 -18.79
N ASP A 269 -1.57 -11.69 -18.19
CA ASP A 269 -0.21 -11.71 -18.73
C ASP A 269 0.08 -12.99 -19.51
N GLU A 270 0.04 -12.87 -20.83
CA GLU A 270 0.30 -13.97 -21.77
C GLU A 270 1.77 -14.03 -22.24
N ASN A 271 2.63 -13.09 -21.81
CA ASN A 271 3.93 -12.85 -22.44
C ASN A 271 5.12 -13.17 -21.54
N THR A 272 5.03 -12.89 -20.23
CA THR A 272 6.21 -12.99 -19.34
C THR A 272 6.67 -14.44 -19.19
N LYS A 273 7.97 -14.66 -19.38
CA LYS A 273 8.65 -15.94 -19.17
C LYS A 273 9.92 -15.69 -18.34
N GLY A 274 10.25 -16.60 -17.43
CA GLY A 274 11.50 -16.56 -16.69
C GLY A 274 12.58 -17.44 -17.30
N TYR A 275 13.80 -16.93 -17.34
CA TYR A 275 15.00 -17.67 -17.71
C TYR A 275 15.52 -18.49 -16.53
N GLY A 276 15.58 -19.81 -16.70
CA GLY A 276 16.20 -20.74 -15.76
C GLY A 276 17.07 -21.75 -16.50
N VAL A 277 17.57 -22.76 -15.81
CA VAL A 277 18.34 -23.85 -16.44
C VAL A 277 17.83 -25.20 -15.99
N LYS A 278 17.86 -26.16 -16.92
CA LYS A 278 17.38 -27.51 -16.68
C LYS A 278 18.36 -28.24 -15.75
N TRP A 279 17.91 -28.61 -14.56
CA TRP A 279 18.78 -29.09 -13.48
C TRP A 279 19.54 -30.35 -13.85
N SER A 280 18.85 -31.32 -14.45
CA SER A 280 19.44 -32.59 -14.91
C SER A 280 20.51 -32.46 -16.00
N THR A 281 20.60 -31.30 -16.68
CA THR A 281 21.58 -31.05 -17.74
C THR A 281 22.85 -30.36 -17.26
N LEU A 282 22.87 -29.86 -16.02
CA LEU A 282 24.04 -29.19 -15.46
C LEU A 282 25.14 -30.21 -15.13
N THR A 283 26.40 -29.85 -15.41
CA THR A 283 27.55 -30.55 -14.84
C THR A 283 27.62 -30.32 -13.33
N ASP A 284 28.42 -31.11 -12.62
CA ASP A 284 28.53 -30.96 -11.16
C ASP A 284 29.20 -29.63 -10.78
N GLU A 285 30.11 -29.11 -11.60
CA GLU A 285 30.68 -27.78 -11.44
C GLU A 285 29.63 -26.68 -11.61
N GLN A 286 28.73 -26.82 -12.58
CA GLN A 286 27.65 -25.86 -12.79
C GLN A 286 26.58 -25.93 -11.69
N LYS A 287 26.28 -27.13 -11.16
CA LYS A 287 25.42 -27.25 -9.97
C LYS A 287 26.06 -26.56 -8.77
N ALA A 288 27.37 -26.70 -8.57
CA ALA A 288 28.08 -26.05 -7.48
C ALA A 288 27.95 -24.52 -7.51
N VAL A 289 27.88 -23.89 -8.69
CA VAL A 289 27.58 -22.45 -8.83
C VAL A 289 26.24 -22.11 -8.16
N PHE A 290 25.19 -22.88 -8.42
CA PHE A 290 23.87 -22.64 -7.83
C PHE A 290 23.78 -23.03 -6.34
N LEU A 291 24.48 -24.08 -5.92
CA LEU A 291 24.39 -24.64 -4.57
C LEU A 291 25.26 -23.90 -3.54
N SER A 292 26.34 -23.26 -3.98
CA SER A 292 27.28 -22.57 -3.08
C SER A 292 26.87 -21.14 -2.73
N GLU A 293 26.01 -20.50 -3.54
CA GLU A 293 25.53 -19.14 -3.28
C GLU A 293 24.25 -19.14 -2.41
N PRO A 294 24.30 -18.61 -1.18
CA PRO A 294 23.16 -18.62 -0.27
C PRO A 294 21.98 -17.78 -0.79
N GLU A 295 22.21 -16.78 -1.64
CA GLU A 295 21.18 -15.93 -2.26
C GLU A 295 20.27 -16.70 -3.23
N HIS A 296 20.68 -17.88 -3.69
CA HIS A 296 19.83 -18.78 -4.47
C HIS A 296 18.79 -19.54 -3.63
N ASN A 297 18.92 -19.47 -2.29
CA ASN A 297 18.03 -20.08 -1.32
C ASN A 297 17.74 -21.56 -1.62
N ILE A 298 18.80 -22.32 -1.92
CA ILE A 298 18.73 -23.77 -2.12
C ILE A 298 19.21 -24.49 -0.87
N TYR A 299 18.46 -25.50 -0.45
CA TYR A 299 18.88 -26.40 0.63
C TYR A 299 18.54 -27.85 0.28
N PHE A 300 19.28 -28.78 0.88
CA PHE A 300 18.99 -30.20 0.77
C PHE A 300 18.11 -30.68 1.94
N ASP A 301 16.96 -31.27 1.62
CA ASP A 301 16.09 -31.93 2.59
C ASP A 301 16.42 -33.43 2.64
N PRO A 302 17.07 -33.92 3.73
CA PRO A 302 17.45 -35.32 3.84
C PRO A 302 16.26 -36.27 4.00
N LYS A 303 15.10 -35.79 4.47
CA LYS A 303 13.89 -36.62 4.57
C LYS A 303 13.24 -36.80 3.21
N ALA A 304 13.15 -35.72 2.43
CA ALA A 304 12.62 -35.76 1.07
C ALA A 304 13.64 -36.30 0.05
N LYS A 305 14.92 -36.38 0.43
CA LYS A 305 16.07 -36.70 -0.45
C LYS A 305 16.08 -35.81 -1.69
N ALA A 306 15.83 -34.52 -1.50
CA ALA A 306 15.61 -33.58 -2.60
C ALA A 306 16.24 -32.21 -2.31
N TYR A 307 16.72 -31.56 -3.36
CA TYR A 307 17.05 -30.14 -3.34
C TYR A 307 15.76 -29.32 -3.41
N ILE A 308 15.59 -28.42 -2.46
CA ILE A 308 14.49 -27.48 -2.38
C ILE A 308 15.04 -26.10 -2.68
N GLN A 309 14.42 -25.38 -3.60
CA GLN A 309 14.67 -23.97 -3.82
C GLN A 309 13.51 -23.17 -3.24
N VAL A 310 13.81 -22.12 -2.46
CA VAL A 310 12.82 -21.08 -2.17
C VAL A 310 12.72 -20.16 -3.37
N ARG A 311 11.56 -20.19 -4.01
CA ARG A 311 11.26 -19.43 -5.22
C ARG A 311 10.42 -18.22 -4.88
N TYR A 312 10.42 -17.25 -5.78
CA TYR A 312 9.52 -16.11 -5.70
C TYR A 312 9.09 -15.66 -7.09
N ARG A 313 7.95 -14.95 -7.11
CA ARG A 313 7.50 -14.13 -8.24
C ARG A 313 6.86 -12.86 -7.73
N VAL A 314 6.85 -11.84 -8.59
CA VAL A 314 5.94 -10.71 -8.44
C VAL A 314 4.61 -11.09 -9.08
N ARG A 315 3.53 -10.88 -8.34
CA ARG A 315 2.15 -10.99 -8.81
C ARG A 315 1.58 -9.60 -9.01
N VAL A 316 0.80 -9.41 -10.08
CA VAL A 316 -0.01 -8.21 -10.29
C VAL A 316 -1.43 -8.64 -10.67
N VAL A 317 -2.34 -8.48 -9.70
CA VAL A 317 -3.75 -8.87 -9.83
C VAL A 317 -4.57 -7.69 -10.30
N GLU A 318 -5.31 -7.88 -11.38
CA GLU A 318 -6.28 -6.90 -11.88
C GLU A 318 -7.42 -6.73 -10.89
N GLY A 319 -7.64 -5.50 -10.41
CA GLY A 319 -8.68 -5.23 -9.42
C GLY A 319 -10.11 -5.34 -9.97
N LEU A 320 -11.04 -5.63 -9.06
CA LEU A 320 -12.50 -5.65 -9.33
C LEU A 320 -13.16 -4.27 -9.15
N GLY A 321 -12.38 -3.29 -8.71
CA GLY A 321 -12.74 -1.91 -8.44
C GLY A 321 -11.71 -1.28 -7.49
N ASP A 322 -12.12 -0.30 -6.68
CA ASP A 322 -11.21 0.42 -5.77
C ASP A 322 -11.17 -0.13 -4.33
N ASN A 323 -12.06 -1.08 -3.98
CA ASN A 323 -12.31 -1.57 -2.61
C ASN A 323 -11.48 -2.80 -2.22
N TRP A 324 -10.16 -2.68 -2.26
CA TRP A 324 -9.29 -3.74 -1.70
C TRP A 324 -9.46 -3.86 -0.19
N ALA A 325 -9.40 -5.10 0.30
CA ALA A 325 -9.59 -5.43 1.69
C ALA A 325 -8.30 -6.00 2.31
N HIS A 326 -8.04 -5.64 3.57
CA HIS A 326 -7.07 -6.29 4.46
C HIS A 326 -5.65 -6.43 3.91
N LEU A 327 -5.06 -5.32 3.45
CA LEU A 327 -3.74 -5.29 2.81
C LEU A 327 -2.57 -5.26 3.80
N ASN A 328 -2.78 -4.67 4.97
CA ASN A 328 -1.78 -4.56 6.03
C ASN A 328 -2.39 -5.15 7.30
N ASP A 329 -1.68 -6.11 7.90
CA ASP A 329 -2.07 -6.94 9.06
C ASP A 329 -3.04 -6.26 10.04
N GLN A 330 -4.18 -6.90 10.32
CA GLN A 330 -5.14 -6.45 11.31
C GLN A 330 -5.43 -7.57 12.30
N SER A 331 -4.82 -7.49 13.49
CA SER A 331 -5.19 -8.31 14.62
C SER A 331 -6.45 -7.76 15.30
N GLY A 332 -7.38 -8.66 15.61
CA GLY A 332 -8.63 -8.33 16.29
C GLY A 332 -9.86 -8.20 15.39
N ALA A 333 -9.71 -8.48 14.10
CA ALA A 333 -10.78 -8.40 13.13
C ALA A 333 -11.68 -9.67 13.17
N SER A 334 -12.95 -9.53 12.79
CA SER A 334 -13.92 -10.63 12.64
C SER A 334 -13.40 -11.75 11.74
N SER A 335 -14.03 -12.93 11.74
CA SER A 335 -13.50 -14.15 11.11
C SER A 335 -13.16 -14.04 9.61
N PHE A 336 -13.63 -13.00 8.91
CA PHE A 336 -13.47 -12.78 7.47
C PHE A 336 -12.44 -11.72 7.11
N GLU A 337 -11.95 -10.94 8.07
CA GLU A 337 -11.08 -9.77 7.84
C GLU A 337 -9.57 -10.11 7.83
N ARG A 338 -9.26 -11.41 7.69
CA ARG A 338 -7.89 -11.96 7.72
C ARG A 338 -7.31 -12.28 6.35
N TYR A 339 -8.13 -12.23 5.30
CA TYR A 339 -7.78 -12.74 3.99
C TYR A 339 -7.36 -11.64 3.03
N LEU A 340 -6.32 -11.89 2.24
CA LEU A 340 -5.90 -10.99 1.18
C LEU A 340 -6.89 -11.08 0.01
N GLY A 341 -7.56 -9.97 -0.31
CA GLY A 341 -8.63 -9.99 -1.31
C GLY A 341 -9.34 -8.65 -1.55
N TYR A 342 -10.47 -8.72 -2.23
CA TYR A 342 -11.32 -7.59 -2.59
C TYR A 342 -12.64 -7.62 -1.83
N GLY A 343 -13.04 -6.49 -1.24
CA GLY A 343 -14.27 -6.40 -0.44
C GLY A 343 -15.49 -6.15 -1.32
N ARG A 344 -16.53 -6.99 -1.19
CA ARG A 344 -17.77 -6.88 -1.98
C ARG A 344 -18.73 -5.76 -1.55
N GLY A 345 -18.30 -4.83 -0.68
CA GLY A 345 -19.13 -3.75 -0.15
C GLY A 345 -20.19 -4.15 0.88
N GLN A 346 -20.45 -5.45 1.09
CA GLN A 346 -21.25 -6.00 2.20
C GLN A 346 -20.33 -6.57 3.29
N THR A 347 -20.66 -6.32 4.56
CA THR A 347 -19.87 -6.79 5.70
C THR A 347 -19.66 -8.32 5.66
N GLY A 348 -18.40 -8.77 5.53
CA GLY A 348 -18.02 -10.18 5.63
C GLY A 348 -17.85 -10.95 4.31
N ASN A 349 -18.09 -10.35 3.14
CA ASN A 349 -17.88 -11.00 1.84
C ASN A 349 -16.63 -10.46 1.14
N VAL A 350 -15.65 -11.35 0.88
CA VAL A 350 -14.37 -11.03 0.25
C VAL A 350 -14.13 -11.99 -0.92
N ASP A 351 -13.72 -11.46 -2.07
CA ASP A 351 -13.13 -12.25 -3.15
C ASP A 351 -11.66 -12.48 -2.83
N PHE A 352 -11.26 -13.74 -2.66
CA PHE A 352 -9.91 -14.07 -2.19
C PHE A 352 -8.92 -14.14 -3.35
N ILE A 353 -7.68 -13.74 -3.07
CA ILE A 353 -6.58 -14.03 -3.99
C ILE A 353 -6.20 -15.50 -3.88
N ALA A 354 -6.17 -16.18 -5.03
CA ALA A 354 -5.72 -17.56 -5.14
C ALA A 354 -4.17 -17.66 -5.05
N PRO A 355 -3.63 -18.47 -4.11
CA PRO A 355 -2.23 -18.84 -4.11
C PRO A 355 -1.89 -19.65 -5.36
N ARG A 356 -0.78 -19.31 -6.02
CA ARG A 356 -0.29 -20.07 -7.18
C ARG A 356 0.82 -21.03 -6.80
N GLY A 357 1.73 -20.68 -5.89
CA GLY A 357 2.83 -21.54 -5.43
C GLY A 357 3.44 -22.42 -6.53
N ILE A 358 3.33 -23.74 -6.42
CA ILE A 358 3.87 -24.70 -7.41
C ILE A 358 3.00 -24.90 -8.67
N ALA A 359 1.83 -24.27 -8.77
CA ALA A 359 0.89 -24.46 -9.88
C ALA A 359 1.42 -23.93 -11.22
N ASN A 360 1.08 -24.65 -12.30
CA ASN A 360 1.49 -24.33 -13.68
C ASN A 360 0.44 -23.52 -14.47
N PHE A 361 -0.72 -23.27 -13.88
CA PHE A 361 -1.77 -22.43 -14.45
C PHE A 361 -1.88 -21.12 -13.67
N VAL A 362 -2.57 -20.15 -14.27
CA VAL A 362 -2.77 -18.83 -13.67
C VAL A 362 -4.22 -18.72 -13.24
N VAL A 363 -4.43 -18.54 -11.94
CA VAL A 363 -5.70 -18.10 -11.36
C VAL A 363 -5.35 -17.01 -10.36
N ASP A 364 -5.99 -15.85 -10.49
CA ASP A 364 -5.81 -14.71 -9.59
C ASP A 364 -6.89 -14.71 -8.49
N TRP A 365 -8.14 -14.98 -8.85
CA TRP A 365 -9.29 -14.97 -7.92
C TRP A 365 -9.75 -16.39 -7.58
N GLY A 366 -9.75 -16.75 -6.30
CA GLY A 366 -10.15 -18.07 -5.80
C GLY A 366 -11.59 -18.07 -5.30
N ALA A 367 -12.38 -19.08 -5.68
CA ALA A 367 -13.74 -19.29 -5.17
C ALA A 367 -13.76 -19.96 -3.78
N ASP A 368 -12.67 -20.64 -3.40
CA ASP A 368 -12.51 -21.36 -2.12
C ASP A 368 -11.01 -21.55 -1.79
N TYR A 369 -10.72 -22.24 -0.70
CA TYR A 369 -9.37 -22.62 -0.27
C TYR A 369 -8.57 -23.38 -1.36
N PRO A 370 -7.22 -23.24 -1.39
CA PRO A 370 -6.39 -22.43 -0.50
C PRO A 370 -6.53 -20.91 -0.69
N VAL A 371 -6.32 -20.16 0.38
CA VAL A 371 -6.30 -18.68 0.37
C VAL A 371 -5.10 -18.14 1.13
N PHE A 372 -4.72 -16.90 0.86
CA PHE A 372 -3.75 -16.15 1.68
C PHE A 372 -4.45 -15.56 2.91
N ALA A 373 -4.00 -15.94 4.10
CA ALA A 373 -4.51 -15.42 5.37
C ALA A 373 -3.38 -14.86 6.25
N ASN A 374 -3.69 -13.80 7.00
CA ASN A 374 -2.87 -13.35 8.12
C ASN A 374 -3.20 -14.19 9.37
N SER A 375 -2.34 -14.10 10.39
CA SER A 375 -2.38 -14.99 11.55
C SER A 375 -3.26 -14.55 12.71
N SER A 376 -3.98 -13.45 12.56
CA SER A 376 -4.43 -12.66 13.68
C SER A 376 -5.94 -12.77 13.89
N GLY A 377 -6.41 -13.98 14.28
CA GLY A 377 -7.83 -14.22 14.57
C GLY A 377 -8.09 -15.41 15.52
N THR A 378 -8.11 -15.11 16.82
CA THR A 378 -8.39 -15.99 17.96
C THR A 378 -9.87 -16.39 18.10
N TRP A 379 -10.34 -17.40 17.37
CA TRP A 379 -11.69 -17.96 17.63
C TRP A 379 -11.76 -19.50 17.74
N PHE A 380 -10.69 -20.24 17.43
CA PHE A 380 -10.63 -21.68 17.68
C PHE A 380 -9.80 -22.06 18.91
N ALA A 381 -9.79 -21.18 19.92
CA ALA A 381 -8.98 -21.28 21.14
C ALA A 381 -9.37 -22.43 22.11
N SER A 382 -9.79 -23.60 21.62
CA SER A 382 -9.91 -24.79 22.49
C SER A 382 -9.18 -26.04 21.99
N ASP A 383 -8.75 -26.13 20.72
CA ASP A 383 -7.95 -27.27 20.21
C ASP A 383 -7.13 -26.90 18.94
N SER A 384 -6.61 -25.66 18.85
CA SER A 384 -6.02 -25.11 17.62
C SER A 384 -4.81 -25.91 17.09
N PRO A 385 -4.84 -26.40 15.83
CA PRO A 385 -3.68 -26.96 15.15
C PRO A 385 -2.55 -25.91 15.04
N LYS A 386 -1.30 -26.38 15.05
CA LYS A 386 -0.09 -25.55 14.91
C LYS A 386 -0.18 -24.72 13.62
N TRP A 387 -0.36 -23.42 13.77
CA TRP A 387 -0.36 -22.43 12.69
C TRP A 387 0.84 -22.62 11.75
N ALA A 388 0.64 -22.36 10.46
CA ALA A 388 1.75 -22.06 9.55
C ALA A 388 2.61 -20.98 10.22
N GLU A 389 3.94 -21.10 10.17
CA GLU A 389 4.88 -20.18 10.83
C GLU A 389 4.52 -18.72 10.48
N SER A 390 3.85 -18.01 11.39
CA SER A 390 3.31 -16.68 11.09
C SER A 390 4.22 -15.57 11.59
N SER A 391 4.36 -14.52 10.77
CA SER A 391 5.17 -13.34 11.04
C SER A 391 4.37 -12.12 10.61
N THR A 392 4.42 -11.04 11.39
CA THR A 392 3.81 -9.75 11.02
C THR A 392 4.34 -9.30 9.66
N GLY A 393 3.46 -8.75 8.81
CA GLY A 393 3.83 -8.23 7.49
C GLY A 393 3.82 -9.25 6.34
N GLN A 394 3.40 -10.50 6.58
CA GLN A 394 3.13 -11.47 5.53
C GLN A 394 1.77 -12.16 5.69
N PHE A 395 1.23 -12.66 4.57
CA PHE A 395 0.14 -13.61 4.53
C PHE A 395 0.71 -15.00 4.26
N SER A 396 0.10 -16.03 4.83
CA SER A 396 0.47 -17.43 4.60
C SER A 396 -0.69 -18.21 4.00
N VAL A 397 -0.37 -19.20 3.17
CA VAL A 397 -1.40 -20.06 2.57
C VAL A 397 -2.02 -20.96 3.64
N VAL A 398 -3.34 -20.97 3.69
CA VAL A 398 -4.12 -21.83 4.60
C VAL A 398 -5.20 -22.62 3.85
N VAL A 399 -5.59 -23.78 4.40
CA VAL A 399 -6.82 -24.52 4.07
C VAL A 399 -7.95 -24.25 5.07
N ASN A 400 -9.14 -24.77 4.77
CA ASN A 400 -10.23 -24.88 5.73
C ASN A 400 -9.72 -25.55 7.04
N GLY A 401 -9.97 -24.90 8.18
CA GLY A 401 -9.41 -25.27 9.48
C GLY A 401 -8.02 -24.70 9.81
N GLY A 402 -7.45 -23.84 8.95
CA GLY A 402 -6.23 -23.06 9.25
C GLY A 402 -4.89 -23.79 9.08
N ASN A 403 -4.90 -25.00 8.53
CA ASN A 403 -3.67 -25.78 8.31
C ASN A 403 -2.90 -25.29 7.07
N ALA A 404 -1.58 -25.56 7.02
CA ALA A 404 -0.77 -25.30 5.83
C ALA A 404 -1.21 -26.22 4.66
N HIS A 405 -1.23 -25.70 3.42
CA HIS A 405 -1.67 -26.46 2.25
C HIS A 405 -0.49 -27.17 1.55
N PRO A 406 -0.32 -28.51 1.67
CA PRO A 406 0.85 -29.21 1.11
C PRO A 406 0.90 -29.23 -0.42
N SER A 407 -0.22 -29.02 -1.13
CA SER A 407 -0.18 -28.89 -2.60
C SER A 407 0.14 -27.47 -3.09
N ALA A 408 0.24 -26.46 -2.21
CA ALA A 408 0.63 -25.12 -2.63
C ALA A 408 2.15 -24.97 -2.69
N ALA A 409 2.87 -25.67 -1.79
CA ALA A 409 4.33 -25.64 -1.68
C ALA A 409 4.86 -26.83 -0.88
N HIS A 410 6.16 -27.10 -0.99
CA HIS A 410 6.88 -28.04 -0.11
C HIS A 410 6.72 -27.60 1.35
N ASP A 411 6.31 -28.53 2.22
CA ASP A 411 5.90 -28.29 3.62
C ASP A 411 4.77 -27.23 3.79
N GLY A 412 4.04 -26.90 2.73
CA GLY A 412 2.99 -25.87 2.74
C GLY A 412 3.51 -24.44 2.96
N LYS A 413 4.80 -24.19 2.77
CA LYS A 413 5.44 -22.87 2.94
C LYS A 413 5.25 -22.01 1.69
N CYS A 414 4.13 -21.31 1.64
CA CYS A 414 3.83 -20.31 0.61
C CYS A 414 3.28 -19.03 1.27
N HIS A 415 3.84 -17.89 0.88
CA HIS A 415 3.60 -16.60 1.53
C HIS A 415 3.40 -15.49 0.52
N ALA A 416 2.65 -14.44 0.92
CA ALA A 416 2.48 -13.22 0.17
C ALA A 416 2.91 -11.99 1.00
N VAL A 417 3.67 -11.08 0.39
CA VAL A 417 4.07 -9.78 0.97
C VAL A 417 3.64 -8.67 0.01
N PRO A 418 2.63 -7.84 0.37
CA PRO A 418 2.18 -6.71 -0.44
C PRO A 418 3.30 -5.72 -0.77
N ILE A 419 3.26 -5.18 -1.97
CA ILE A 419 4.17 -4.13 -2.45
C ILE A 419 3.42 -2.83 -2.66
N ALA A 420 2.35 -2.83 -3.46
CA ALA A 420 1.65 -1.61 -3.81
C ALA A 420 0.22 -1.85 -4.29
N LEU A 421 -0.64 -0.83 -4.10
CA LEU A 421 -1.84 -0.66 -4.91
C LEU A 421 -1.62 0.44 -5.96
N VAL A 422 -2.18 0.23 -7.15
CA VAL A 422 -2.01 1.15 -8.27
C VAL A 422 -3.37 1.60 -8.79
N GLN A 423 -3.77 2.84 -8.49
CA GLN A 423 -5.00 3.42 -9.03
C GLN A 423 -4.89 3.60 -10.53
N ARG A 424 -5.78 2.95 -11.30
CA ARG A 424 -5.77 3.02 -12.77
C ARG A 424 -6.70 4.13 -13.26
N LEU A 425 -6.22 4.90 -14.24
CA LEU A 425 -7.05 5.67 -15.17
C LEU A 425 -7.67 4.72 -16.19
N ASN A 426 -8.51 5.21 -17.11
CA ASN A 426 -9.13 4.36 -18.13
C ASN A 426 -8.96 4.87 -19.57
N GLN A 427 -9.18 3.96 -20.51
CA GLN A 427 -9.00 4.18 -21.95
C GLN A 427 -10.12 5.01 -22.59
N GLY A 428 -11.17 5.38 -21.86
CA GLY A 428 -12.24 6.23 -22.37
C GLY A 428 -11.79 7.69 -22.51
N ALA A 429 -12.59 8.51 -23.19
CA ALA A 429 -12.37 9.95 -23.26
C ALA A 429 -12.70 10.63 -21.93
N PHE A 430 -11.92 11.64 -21.55
CA PHE A 430 -12.17 12.40 -20.34
C PHE A 430 -13.46 13.23 -20.46
N HIS A 431 -14.30 13.17 -19.42
CA HIS A 431 -15.44 14.07 -19.24
C HIS A 431 -15.68 14.26 -17.73
N PRO A 432 -15.87 15.49 -17.22
CA PRO A 432 -15.94 15.76 -15.77
C PRO A 432 -17.17 15.18 -15.08
N VAL A 433 -18.25 14.90 -15.84
CA VAL A 433 -19.45 14.19 -15.35
C VAL A 433 -19.31 12.68 -15.56
N TYR A 434 -19.27 12.25 -16.82
CA TYR A 434 -19.46 10.85 -17.16
C TYR A 434 -18.21 9.97 -17.13
N ASN A 435 -17.01 10.53 -17.24
CA ASN A 435 -15.78 9.74 -17.17
C ASN A 435 -14.58 10.53 -16.62
N PRO A 436 -14.58 10.86 -15.31
CA PRO A 436 -13.50 11.63 -14.70
C PRO A 436 -12.15 10.91 -14.68
N MET A 437 -12.13 9.60 -14.95
CA MET A 437 -10.94 8.75 -15.02
C MET A 437 -10.43 8.52 -16.46
N GLY A 438 -11.13 9.05 -17.48
CA GLY A 438 -10.76 8.93 -18.89
C GLY A 438 -9.50 9.69 -19.25
N CYS A 439 -8.79 9.20 -20.27
CA CYS A 439 -7.55 9.81 -20.79
C CYS A 439 -7.63 10.25 -22.25
N ARG A 440 -8.51 9.66 -23.06
CA ARG A 440 -8.61 10.02 -24.49
C ARG A 440 -9.17 11.43 -24.68
N ALA A 441 -8.76 12.05 -25.79
CA ALA A 441 -9.41 13.22 -26.36
C ALA A 441 -10.64 12.81 -27.17
N TRP A 442 -11.41 13.82 -27.59
CA TRP A 442 -12.57 13.69 -28.46
C TRP A 442 -12.20 14.04 -29.91
N ALA A 443 -12.90 13.44 -30.87
CA ALA A 443 -12.78 13.72 -32.29
C ALA A 443 -14.16 14.03 -32.89
N VAL A 444 -14.19 15.02 -33.77
CA VAL A 444 -15.36 15.35 -34.60
C VAL A 444 -14.92 15.45 -36.05
N VAL A 445 -15.62 14.72 -36.93
CA VAL A 445 -15.31 14.69 -38.36
C VAL A 445 -15.37 16.10 -38.95
N GLY A 446 -14.32 16.47 -39.68
CA GLY A 446 -14.23 17.79 -40.31
C GLY A 446 -13.85 18.94 -39.37
N ILE A 447 -13.67 18.69 -38.07
CA ILE A 447 -13.21 19.71 -37.10
C ILE A 447 -11.79 19.41 -36.62
N SER A 448 -11.61 18.39 -35.79
CA SER A 448 -10.32 18.02 -35.21
C SER A 448 -10.40 16.65 -34.56
N LEU A 449 -9.26 15.97 -34.44
CA LEU A 449 -9.12 14.69 -33.75
C LEU A 449 -8.70 14.84 -32.28
N ASN A 450 -8.39 16.05 -31.81
CA ASN A 450 -7.81 16.30 -30.48
C ASN A 450 -8.63 17.31 -29.65
N LEU A 451 -9.94 17.19 -29.66
CA LEU A 451 -10.84 18.08 -28.93
C LEU A 451 -10.90 17.69 -27.44
N LYS A 452 -11.10 18.68 -26.58
CA LYS A 452 -11.41 18.47 -25.16
C LYS A 452 -12.93 18.37 -24.99
N TRP A 453 -13.37 17.86 -23.85
CA TRP A 453 -14.80 17.71 -23.54
C TRP A 453 -15.59 19.04 -23.65
N HIS A 454 -14.91 20.16 -23.39
CA HIS A 454 -15.47 21.51 -23.42
C HIS A 454 -15.27 22.20 -24.78
N SER A 455 -14.73 21.52 -25.80
CA SER A 455 -14.56 22.11 -27.12
C SER A 455 -15.91 22.25 -27.84
N ASN A 456 -16.01 23.26 -28.72
CA ASN A 456 -17.19 23.44 -29.57
C ASN A 456 -17.42 22.19 -30.43
N GLY A 457 -18.68 21.76 -30.54
CA GLY A 457 -19.07 20.52 -31.19
C GLY A 457 -19.01 19.28 -30.30
N VAL A 458 -18.32 19.33 -29.14
CA VAL A 458 -18.27 18.24 -28.14
C VAL A 458 -19.12 18.57 -26.91
N ALA A 459 -19.03 19.80 -26.42
CA ALA A 459 -19.81 20.24 -25.27
C ALA A 459 -21.32 20.05 -25.54
N GLY A 460 -22.03 19.48 -24.57
CA GLY A 460 -23.48 19.28 -24.63
C GLY A 460 -23.96 18.06 -25.45
N SER A 461 -23.09 17.35 -26.17
CA SER A 461 -23.48 16.15 -26.93
C SER A 461 -23.30 14.84 -26.14
N ILE A 462 -22.47 14.87 -25.08
CA ILE A 462 -22.17 13.70 -24.27
C ILE A 462 -23.22 13.55 -23.17
N THR A 463 -23.86 12.39 -23.10
CA THR A 463 -25.05 12.16 -22.25
C THR A 463 -24.92 10.94 -21.34
N SER A 464 -23.83 10.17 -21.41
CA SER A 464 -23.62 9.01 -20.56
C SER A 464 -22.16 8.56 -20.52
N THR A 465 -21.83 7.73 -19.54
CA THR A 465 -20.50 7.09 -19.41
C THR A 465 -20.18 6.18 -20.59
N SER A 466 -21.15 5.44 -21.14
CA SER A 466 -20.94 4.56 -22.31
C SER A 466 -20.35 5.31 -23.50
N ARG A 467 -20.85 6.52 -23.78
CA ARG A 467 -20.35 7.37 -24.88
C ARG A 467 -18.88 7.73 -24.75
N CYS A 468 -18.33 7.74 -23.54
CA CYS A 468 -16.91 7.99 -23.33
C CYS A 468 -16.01 6.82 -23.78
N PHE A 469 -16.56 5.62 -24.04
CA PHE A 469 -15.80 4.43 -24.43
C PHE A 469 -16.08 3.95 -25.86
N GLU A 470 -17.12 4.44 -26.52
CA GLU A 470 -17.54 4.05 -27.86
C GLU A 470 -16.65 4.67 -28.96
N ALA A 471 -15.51 4.03 -29.24
CA ALA A 471 -14.65 4.43 -30.35
C ALA A 471 -15.24 3.97 -31.70
N GLN A 472 -15.58 4.94 -32.55
CA GLN A 472 -15.99 4.86 -33.98
C GLN A 472 -17.40 4.34 -34.34
N ASN A 473 -18.22 5.28 -34.83
CA ASN A 473 -18.41 5.48 -36.27
C ASN A 473 -18.09 6.96 -36.55
N LEU A 474 -17.24 7.28 -37.54
CA LEU A 474 -16.93 8.67 -37.91
C LEU A 474 -18.16 9.30 -38.59
N GLY A 475 -19.13 9.71 -37.78
CA GLY A 475 -20.28 10.53 -38.17
C GLY A 475 -20.06 12.00 -37.82
N SER A 476 -21.13 12.80 -37.83
CA SER A 476 -21.10 14.19 -37.35
C SER A 476 -20.95 14.31 -35.83
N GLU A 477 -21.16 13.22 -35.09
CA GLU A 477 -21.15 13.21 -33.63
C GLU A 477 -19.74 13.04 -33.03
N PRO A 478 -19.46 13.65 -31.86
CA PRO A 478 -18.20 13.48 -31.14
C PRO A 478 -17.95 12.04 -30.70
N THR A 479 -16.73 11.55 -30.91
CA THR A 479 -16.31 10.21 -30.47
C THR A 479 -14.94 10.24 -29.80
N PRO A 480 -14.65 9.34 -28.84
CA PRO A 480 -13.30 9.17 -28.31
C PRO A 480 -12.30 8.80 -29.42
N THR A 481 -11.17 9.51 -29.52
CA THR A 481 -10.15 9.17 -30.53
C THR A 481 -9.21 8.08 -30.02
N ALA A 482 -9.12 6.98 -30.75
CA ALA A 482 -8.22 5.87 -30.43
C ALA A 482 -6.72 6.25 -30.51
N ARG A 483 -6.38 7.38 -31.14
CA ARG A 483 -5.01 7.89 -31.36
C ARG A 483 -4.50 8.82 -30.25
N SER A 484 -5.14 8.81 -29.06
CA SER A 484 -4.85 9.75 -27.96
C SER A 484 -4.84 9.07 -26.58
N GLY A 485 -4.32 9.78 -25.58
CA GLY A 485 -4.46 9.40 -24.17
C GLY A 485 -3.62 8.22 -23.72
N TYR A 486 -2.62 7.79 -24.50
CA TYR A 486 -1.63 6.75 -24.14
C TYR A 486 -0.20 7.20 -24.47
N ILE A 487 0.80 6.53 -23.89
CA ILE A 487 2.22 6.77 -24.15
C ILE A 487 2.54 6.46 -25.62
N GLY A 488 3.14 7.41 -26.33
CA GLY A 488 3.48 7.23 -27.74
C GLY A 488 2.28 7.40 -28.69
N ALA A 489 1.16 7.97 -28.22
CA ALA A 489 0.05 8.39 -29.06
C ALA A 489 0.51 9.26 -30.24
N GLU A 490 -0.01 8.95 -31.44
CA GLU A 490 0.36 9.65 -32.69
C GLU A 490 0.05 11.15 -32.62
N ASP A 491 -1.07 11.47 -31.97
CA ASP A 491 -1.51 12.85 -31.80
C ASP A 491 -1.02 13.45 -30.46
N ALA A 492 -0.27 12.68 -29.65
CA ALA A 492 0.35 13.01 -28.35
C ALA A 492 -0.54 13.73 -27.30
N GLU A 493 -1.82 13.95 -27.57
CA GLU A 493 -2.70 14.72 -26.70
C GLU A 493 -3.47 13.82 -25.73
N SER A 494 -3.56 14.29 -24.48
CA SER A 494 -4.49 13.76 -23.48
C SER A 494 -5.77 14.60 -23.47
N GLY A 495 -6.92 13.96 -23.24
CA GLY A 495 -8.15 14.68 -22.92
C GLY A 495 -8.15 15.30 -21.52
N ARG A 496 -7.20 14.92 -20.66
CA ARG A 496 -7.16 15.34 -19.25
C ARG A 496 -6.53 16.72 -19.05
N PRO A 497 -7.14 17.58 -18.21
CA PRO A 497 -6.58 18.88 -17.85
C PRO A 497 -5.50 18.79 -16.77
N ASP A 498 -5.46 17.71 -16.00
CA ASP A 498 -4.65 17.55 -14.79
C ASP A 498 -3.24 16.94 -15.02
N GLN A 499 -2.49 16.67 -13.95
CA GLN A 499 -1.12 16.15 -13.99
C GLN A 499 -0.99 14.76 -14.62
N TYR A 500 -2.09 14.01 -14.73
CA TYR A 500 -2.10 12.69 -15.34
C TYR A 500 -2.56 12.77 -16.79
N LYS A 501 -1.77 12.24 -17.72
CA LYS A 501 -2.01 12.39 -19.16
C LYS A 501 -2.37 11.09 -19.86
N TYR A 502 -1.75 9.97 -19.47
CA TYR A 502 -1.85 8.73 -20.22
C TYR A 502 -2.39 7.59 -19.35
N HIS A 503 -3.30 6.79 -19.88
CA HIS A 503 -3.94 5.70 -19.12
C HIS A 503 -3.00 4.51 -18.88
N ASP A 504 -2.00 4.36 -19.74
CA ASP A 504 -0.95 3.35 -19.65
C ASP A 504 0.33 3.90 -19.02
N ALA A 505 0.42 5.18 -18.65
CA ALA A 505 1.43 5.64 -17.70
C ALA A 505 1.01 5.30 -16.28
N ILE A 506 1.98 4.98 -15.42
CA ILE A 506 1.77 4.90 -13.97
C ILE A 506 2.55 6.03 -13.33
N TYR A 507 1.85 7.01 -12.78
CA TYR A 507 2.42 8.17 -12.10
C TYR A 507 2.63 7.87 -10.63
N ALA A 508 3.63 8.50 -10.00
CA ALA A 508 3.93 8.22 -8.60
C ALA A 508 2.78 8.50 -7.63
N GLY A 509 1.91 9.47 -7.95
CA GLY A 509 0.72 9.77 -7.15
C GLY A 509 -0.41 8.74 -7.26
N GLN A 510 -0.34 7.78 -8.19
CA GLN A 510 -1.28 6.66 -8.30
C GLN A 510 -0.88 5.44 -7.47
N VAL A 511 0.34 5.43 -6.92
CA VAL A 511 0.92 4.26 -6.26
C VAL A 511 0.88 4.43 -4.74
N GLU A 512 0.07 3.60 -4.09
CA GLU A 512 0.11 3.41 -2.64
C GLU A 512 1.19 2.38 -2.31
N ASP A 513 2.28 2.81 -1.65
CA ASP A 513 3.38 1.93 -1.25
C ASP A 513 3.00 1.19 0.05
N LEU A 514 2.83 -0.13 -0.05
CA LEU A 514 2.40 -0.99 1.06
C LEU A 514 3.58 -1.70 1.74
N ARG A 515 4.81 -1.49 1.26
CA ARG A 515 5.97 -2.20 1.77
C ARG A 515 6.26 -1.79 3.21
N LEU A 516 6.49 -2.77 4.09
CA LEU A 516 6.83 -2.56 5.49
C LEU A 516 8.33 -2.68 5.74
N ASN A 517 8.86 -1.86 6.65
CA ASN A 517 10.25 -1.97 7.09
C ASN A 517 10.39 -3.13 8.07
N ALA A 518 11.18 -4.14 7.71
CA ALA A 518 11.40 -5.32 8.55
C ALA A 518 12.47 -5.11 9.63
N ASN A 519 13.25 -4.04 9.57
CA ASN A 519 14.29 -3.77 10.56
C ASN A 519 13.67 -3.44 11.94
N LYS A 520 14.38 -3.79 13.01
CA LYS A 520 14.05 -3.31 14.36
C LYS A 520 14.41 -1.83 14.47
N LEU A 521 13.42 -0.99 14.78
CA LEU A 521 13.56 0.46 14.79
C LEU A 521 13.63 1.01 16.22
N ASP A 522 14.46 2.03 16.44
CA ASP A 522 14.34 2.84 17.66
C ASP A 522 13.09 3.72 17.54
N VAL A 523 12.14 3.54 18.46
CA VAL A 523 10.81 4.16 18.36
C VAL A 523 10.89 5.70 18.50
N ASN A 524 11.84 6.23 19.28
CA ASN A 524 12.00 7.68 19.46
C ASN A 524 12.65 8.31 18.23
N GLN A 525 13.70 7.69 17.68
CA GLN A 525 14.30 8.12 16.43
C GLN A 525 13.28 8.06 15.27
N LEU A 526 12.49 6.99 15.21
CA LEU A 526 11.42 6.83 14.24
C LEU A 526 10.37 7.94 14.35
N ARG A 527 9.99 8.32 15.57
CA ARG A 527 9.08 9.44 15.85
C ARG A 527 9.64 10.74 15.27
N GLU A 528 10.91 11.06 15.55
CA GLU A 528 11.56 12.28 15.05
C GLU A 528 11.69 12.32 13.53
N ASP A 529 12.14 11.22 12.92
CA ASP A 529 12.28 11.10 11.45
C ASP A 529 10.92 11.24 10.76
N SER A 530 9.89 10.58 11.30
CA SER A 530 8.53 10.63 10.77
C SER A 530 7.91 12.02 10.94
N MET A 531 8.13 12.66 12.08
CA MET A 531 7.67 14.05 12.32
C MET A 531 8.36 15.03 11.36
N ARG A 532 9.67 14.89 11.12
CA ARG A 532 10.38 15.70 10.12
C ARG A 532 9.79 15.55 8.72
N LYS A 533 9.43 14.33 8.30
CA LYS A 533 8.73 14.08 7.04
C LYS A 533 7.31 14.67 7.02
N ALA A 534 6.58 14.58 8.13
CA ALA A 534 5.24 15.16 8.27
C ALA A 534 5.26 16.69 8.09
N VAL A 535 6.21 17.36 8.74
CA VAL A 535 6.42 18.83 8.62
C VAL A 535 6.86 19.21 7.22
N ALA A 536 7.74 18.43 6.60
CA ALA A 536 8.19 18.67 5.23
C ALA A 536 7.11 18.41 4.17
N GLY A 537 5.99 17.77 4.54
CA GLY A 537 4.92 17.37 3.63
C GLY A 537 5.27 16.16 2.75
N THR A 538 6.28 15.38 3.13
CA THR A 538 6.81 14.25 2.33
C THR A 538 6.34 12.88 2.79
N LEU A 539 5.57 12.79 3.90
CA LEU A 539 4.85 11.56 4.23
C LEU A 539 3.81 11.27 3.15
N ARG A 540 3.73 10.00 2.76
CA ARG A 540 2.74 9.53 1.80
C ARG A 540 1.36 9.59 2.40
N GLY A 541 0.42 10.07 1.60
CA GLY A 541 -0.99 10.12 1.95
C GLY A 541 -1.84 9.44 0.90
N ARG A 542 -3.11 9.30 1.23
CA ARG A 542 -4.13 8.85 0.30
C ARG A 542 -5.38 9.68 0.51
N GLY A 543 -5.97 10.10 -0.59
CA GLY A 543 -7.17 10.92 -0.61
C GLY A 543 -8.00 10.58 -1.83
N LYS A 544 -9.29 10.87 -1.75
CA LYS A 544 -10.24 10.60 -2.84
C LYS A 544 -10.65 11.89 -3.52
N GLN A 545 -11.07 11.80 -4.78
CA GLN A 545 -11.74 12.92 -5.45
C GLN A 545 -13.18 13.00 -4.99
N LEU A 546 -13.73 14.21 -4.98
CA LEU A 546 -15.15 14.44 -4.70
C LEU A 546 -15.93 14.57 -6.00
N PHE A 547 -17.18 14.14 -5.96
CA PHE A 547 -18.19 14.41 -6.96
C PHE A 547 -19.34 15.14 -6.29
N THR A 548 -19.85 16.21 -6.91
CA THR A 548 -20.89 17.08 -6.35
C THR A 548 -22.07 17.16 -7.30
N GLN A 549 -23.27 16.90 -6.78
CA GLN A 549 -24.53 17.07 -7.50
C GLN A 549 -25.49 17.93 -6.67
N PHE A 550 -25.69 19.18 -7.09
CA PHE A 550 -26.80 19.98 -6.59
C PHE A 550 -28.09 19.52 -7.27
N LYS A 551 -29.13 19.23 -6.48
CA LYS A 551 -30.47 18.91 -7.01
C LYS A 551 -31.28 20.20 -7.19
N SER A 552 -32.11 20.25 -8.23
CA SER A 552 -32.90 21.43 -8.62
C SER A 552 -33.84 21.96 -7.53
N LEU A 553 -33.54 23.18 -7.09
CA LEU A 553 -34.37 24.33 -6.77
C LEU A 553 -35.60 24.29 -5.87
N ASP A 554 -35.94 23.21 -5.18
CA ASP A 554 -36.89 23.38 -4.08
C ASP A 554 -36.25 24.28 -3.00
N ALA A 555 -37.05 25.18 -2.43
CA ALA A 555 -36.58 26.09 -1.41
C ALA A 555 -36.51 25.34 -0.08
N PHE A 556 -35.29 24.95 0.32
CA PHE A 556 -35.07 24.25 1.57
C PHE A 556 -34.91 25.27 2.70
N TYR A 557 -35.76 25.21 3.71
CA TYR A 557 -35.65 26.06 4.89
C TYR A 557 -35.39 25.21 6.12
N PHE A 558 -34.36 25.57 6.87
CA PHE A 558 -34.15 25.00 8.19
C PHE A 558 -35.39 25.24 9.04
N SER A 559 -35.88 24.21 9.74
CA SER A 559 -37.05 24.29 10.61
C SER A 559 -36.65 24.11 12.07
N SER A 560 -36.05 22.97 12.41
CA SER A 560 -35.70 22.65 13.79
C SER A 560 -34.62 21.57 13.81
N PHE A 561 -34.15 21.22 15.00
CA PHE A 561 -33.29 20.08 15.23
C PHE A 561 -33.75 19.32 16.47
N ASN A 562 -33.29 18.08 16.61
CA ASN A 562 -33.51 17.29 17.82
C ASN A 562 -32.16 16.95 18.50
N ASN A 563 -32.24 16.27 19.65
CA ASN A 563 -31.08 15.91 20.46
C ASN A 563 -30.18 14.84 19.81
N ASN A 564 -30.60 14.22 18.70
CA ASN A 564 -29.83 13.21 17.96
C ASN A 564 -29.07 13.81 16.76
N SER A 565 -28.92 15.14 16.70
CA SER A 565 -28.30 15.86 15.58
C SER A 565 -29.00 15.68 14.23
N ASN A 566 -30.30 15.38 14.27
CA ASN A 566 -31.16 15.44 13.08
C ASN A 566 -31.63 16.88 12.89
N VAL A 567 -31.41 17.39 11.67
CA VAL A 567 -31.76 18.75 11.24
C VAL A 567 -32.90 18.64 10.24
N TYR A 568 -34.03 19.28 10.55
CA TYR A 568 -35.26 19.19 9.78
C TYR A 568 -35.36 20.33 8.77
N PHE A 569 -35.77 20.00 7.55
CA PHE A 569 -35.96 20.95 6.45
C PHE A 569 -37.41 20.94 5.97
N ARG A 570 -37.92 22.12 5.62
CA ARG A 570 -39.27 22.33 5.09
C ARG A 570 -39.24 23.13 3.81
N VAL A 571 -40.32 23.03 3.04
CA VAL A 571 -40.50 23.72 1.74
C VAL A 571 -40.79 25.21 1.86
N ASN A 572 -41.17 25.71 3.04
CA ASN A 572 -41.44 27.13 3.31
C ASN A 572 -40.64 27.64 4.51
N SER A 573 -40.42 28.95 4.55
CA SER A 573 -39.70 29.63 5.63
C SER A 573 -40.49 29.64 6.96
N ASN A 574 -39.82 30.05 8.05
CA ASN A 574 -40.36 30.14 9.41
C ASN A 574 -40.88 28.82 9.98
N GLY A 575 -40.32 27.69 9.52
CA GLY A 575 -40.74 26.36 9.96
C GLY A 575 -42.16 25.97 9.51
N GLN A 576 -42.69 26.60 8.47
CA GLN A 576 -44.01 26.30 7.90
C GLN A 576 -43.91 25.34 6.71
N GLY A 577 -45.07 24.85 6.23
CA GLY A 577 -45.14 23.90 5.11
C GLY A 577 -44.78 22.47 5.47
N ASP A 578 -44.80 21.59 4.48
CA ASP A 578 -44.47 20.18 4.66
C ASP A 578 -42.97 19.95 4.85
N LEU A 579 -42.64 18.82 5.49
CA LEU A 579 -41.27 18.33 5.54
C LEU A 579 -40.80 17.97 4.13
N VAL A 580 -39.54 18.26 3.83
CA VAL A 580 -38.95 17.99 2.51
C VAL A 580 -38.86 16.48 2.28
N ASP A 581 -39.40 16.01 1.16
CA ASP A 581 -39.28 14.61 0.77
C ASP A 581 -38.02 14.34 -0.06
N PHE A 582 -36.89 14.21 0.64
CA PHE A 582 -35.60 13.94 0.01
C PHE A 582 -35.59 12.67 -0.88
N GLU A 583 -36.34 11.63 -0.52
CA GLU A 583 -36.41 10.40 -1.32
C GLU A 583 -37.12 10.66 -2.64
N SER A 584 -38.24 11.40 -2.62
CA SER A 584 -38.92 11.81 -3.87
C SER A 584 -38.05 12.67 -4.79
N MET A 585 -37.05 13.35 -4.22
CA MET A 585 -36.07 14.17 -4.94
C MET A 585 -34.87 13.38 -5.46
N GLY A 586 -34.86 12.06 -5.25
CA GLY A 586 -33.81 11.16 -5.71
C GLY A 586 -32.58 11.11 -4.81
N PHE A 587 -32.69 11.48 -3.54
CA PHE A 587 -31.70 11.12 -2.53
C PHE A 587 -32.02 9.73 -1.95
N GLN A 588 -31.01 8.96 -1.59
CA GLN A 588 -31.14 7.65 -0.96
C GLN A 588 -30.70 7.70 0.51
N ILE A 589 -31.34 6.88 1.34
CA ILE A 589 -30.97 6.75 2.76
C ILE A 589 -29.48 6.37 2.86
N GLY A 590 -28.74 7.07 3.71
CA GLY A 590 -27.31 6.88 3.90
C GLY A 590 -26.42 7.66 2.93
N GLU A 591 -26.98 8.31 1.90
CA GLU A 591 -26.19 9.16 1.00
C GLU A 591 -25.58 10.34 1.73
N SER A 592 -24.32 10.60 1.37
CA SER A 592 -23.53 11.72 1.85
C SER A 592 -24.04 13.04 1.25
N VAL A 593 -24.27 14.04 2.10
CA VAL A 593 -24.80 15.34 1.68
C VAL A 593 -23.98 16.50 2.23
N MET A 594 -24.01 17.61 1.49
CA MET A 594 -23.51 18.91 1.92
C MET A 594 -24.67 19.90 1.97
N VAL A 595 -24.76 20.66 3.06
CA VAL A 595 -25.75 21.72 3.28
C VAL A 595 -25.04 23.06 3.38
N TRP A 596 -25.56 24.07 2.69
CA TRP A 596 -25.07 25.43 2.78
C TRP A 596 -26.18 26.46 2.95
N GLN A 597 -25.97 27.45 3.82
CA GLN A 597 -26.87 28.61 3.95
C GLN A 597 -26.09 29.92 3.67
N PRO A 598 -26.39 30.64 2.57
CA PRO A 598 -25.64 31.84 2.18
C PRO A 598 -25.63 32.93 3.24
N SER A 599 -26.78 33.20 3.86
CA SER A 599 -26.96 34.33 4.79
C SER A 599 -26.06 34.24 6.02
N THR A 600 -25.65 33.02 6.40
CA THR A 600 -24.85 32.77 7.61
C THR A 600 -23.48 32.18 7.30
N GLY A 601 -23.21 31.82 6.04
CA GLY A 601 -21.99 31.15 5.61
C GLY A 601 -21.84 29.73 6.15
N TYR A 602 -22.90 29.14 6.73
CA TYR A 602 -22.87 27.78 7.26
C TYR A 602 -22.62 26.77 6.14
N VAL A 603 -21.66 25.86 6.35
CA VAL A 603 -21.44 24.65 5.54
C VAL A 603 -21.40 23.46 6.48
N GLY A 604 -22.28 22.48 6.24
CA GLY A 604 -22.37 21.26 7.02
C GLY A 604 -22.33 20.04 6.12
N TYR A 605 -21.73 18.95 6.62
CA TYR A 605 -21.78 17.64 5.98
C TYR A 605 -22.59 16.69 6.86
N GLY A 606 -23.19 15.68 6.23
CA GLY A 606 -24.05 14.73 6.91
C GLY A 606 -24.56 13.67 5.98
N ALA A 607 -25.66 13.02 6.39
CA ALA A 607 -26.31 11.99 5.59
C ALA A 607 -27.83 12.10 5.62
N LEU A 608 -28.48 11.60 4.57
CA LEU A 608 -29.91 11.32 4.62
C LEU A 608 -30.16 10.12 5.56
N THR A 609 -31.19 10.22 6.39
CA THR A 609 -31.55 9.18 7.37
C THR A 609 -32.82 8.44 6.96
N ASN A 610 -33.19 7.41 7.71
CA ASN A 610 -34.37 6.56 7.46
C ASN A 610 -35.74 7.27 7.51
N HIS A 611 -35.81 8.60 7.69
CA HIS A 611 -37.07 9.30 7.60
C HIS A 611 -36.97 10.56 6.73
N THR A 612 -37.99 10.71 5.90
CA THR A 612 -38.31 11.90 5.12
C THR A 612 -38.24 13.18 5.96
N GLY A 613 -37.68 14.26 5.41
CA GLY A 613 -37.69 15.59 6.04
C GLY A 613 -36.48 16.00 6.87
N HIS A 614 -35.50 15.12 7.09
CA HIS A 614 -34.35 15.48 7.92
C HIS A 614 -33.03 14.83 7.52
N LEU A 615 -31.95 15.55 7.81
CA LEU A 615 -30.57 15.13 7.58
C LEU A 615 -29.85 14.98 8.93
N ALA A 616 -29.00 13.97 9.03
CA ALA A 616 -28.11 13.81 10.16
C ALA A 616 -26.83 14.62 9.91
N LEU A 617 -26.74 15.82 10.49
CA LEU A 617 -25.60 16.74 10.31
C LEU A 617 -24.62 16.59 11.47
N HIS A 618 -23.77 15.57 11.41
CA HIS A 618 -22.71 15.32 12.39
C HIS A 618 -21.55 14.54 11.77
N HIS A 619 -20.40 14.53 12.45
CA HIS A 619 -19.24 13.77 12.02
C HIS A 619 -19.56 12.27 11.96
N SER A 620 -19.47 11.69 10.77
CA SER A 620 -19.68 10.26 10.53
C SER A 620 -18.99 9.86 9.22
N PRO A 621 -18.80 8.55 8.95
CA PRO A 621 -18.36 8.08 7.64
C PRO A 621 -19.26 8.59 6.49
N ASN A 622 -20.58 8.64 6.72
CA ASN A 622 -21.53 9.16 5.74
C ASN A 622 -21.48 10.70 5.62
N ALA A 623 -20.83 11.42 6.55
CA ALA A 623 -20.50 12.83 6.39
C ALA A 623 -19.11 13.05 5.75
N LEU A 624 -18.55 12.01 5.13
CA LEU A 624 -17.19 12.01 4.56
C LEU A 624 -16.11 12.33 5.61
N GLY A 625 -16.37 11.99 6.88
CA GLY A 625 -15.49 12.30 8.01
C GLY A 625 -15.37 13.79 8.31
N LYS A 626 -16.18 14.66 7.70
CA LYS A 626 -16.15 16.10 7.95
C LYS A 626 -17.03 16.44 9.16
N LEU A 627 -16.54 17.35 10.01
CA LEU A 627 -17.35 17.92 11.08
C LEU A 627 -18.45 18.79 10.47
N SER A 628 -19.67 18.61 10.97
CA SER A 628 -20.73 19.58 10.78
C SER A 628 -20.59 20.62 11.88
N GLY A 629 -20.24 21.86 11.54
CA GLY A 629 -20.17 22.94 12.53
C GLY A 629 -21.49 23.11 13.29
N SER A 630 -21.54 23.96 14.32
CA SER A 630 -22.77 24.16 15.12
C SER A 630 -23.91 24.72 14.26
N TYR A 631 -24.81 23.86 13.78
CA TYR A 631 -26.00 24.28 13.02
C TYR A 631 -26.96 25.10 13.88
N THR A 632 -26.98 24.87 15.20
CA THR A 632 -27.92 25.50 16.14
C THR A 632 -27.77 27.01 16.25
N SER A 633 -26.56 27.54 16.05
CA SER A 633 -26.24 28.96 16.15
C SER A 633 -26.05 29.65 14.80
N HIS A 634 -26.10 28.89 13.69
CA HIS A 634 -25.80 29.40 12.35
C HIS A 634 -26.92 29.19 11.35
N LEU A 635 -27.76 28.16 11.47
CA LEU A 635 -28.92 28.04 10.58
C LEU A 635 -30.09 28.86 11.10
N ASN A 636 -30.73 29.62 10.21
CA ASN A 636 -31.97 30.35 10.50
C ASN A 636 -33.13 29.86 9.63
N GLN A 637 -34.36 30.06 10.12
CA GLN A 637 -35.57 29.54 9.47
C GLN A 637 -36.10 30.41 8.31
N GLN A 638 -35.60 31.63 8.16
CA GLN A 638 -36.13 32.61 7.20
C GLN A 638 -35.48 32.48 5.83
N GLU A 639 -34.21 32.09 5.82
CA GLU A 639 -33.37 32.07 4.64
C GLU A 639 -33.23 30.67 4.07
N ARG A 640 -33.05 30.62 2.76
CA ARG A 640 -32.93 29.38 2.00
C ARG A 640 -31.59 28.69 2.25
N CYS A 641 -31.62 27.36 2.27
CA CYS A 641 -30.47 26.48 2.26
C CYS A 641 -30.34 25.81 0.87
N TYR A 642 -29.14 25.39 0.53
CA TYR A 642 -28.81 24.57 -0.63
C TYR A 642 -28.28 23.22 -0.17
N ILE A 643 -28.63 22.16 -0.90
CA ILE A 643 -28.26 20.80 -0.56
C ILE A 643 -27.68 20.13 -1.79
N ALA A 644 -26.54 19.47 -1.63
CA ALA A 644 -25.88 18.67 -2.66
C ALA A 644 -25.69 17.24 -2.18
N HIS A 645 -25.91 16.28 -3.08
CA HIS A 645 -25.33 14.94 -2.94
C HIS A 645 -23.83 15.06 -3.23
N VAL A 646 -23.01 14.47 -2.36
CA VAL A 646 -21.56 14.42 -2.52
C VAL A 646 -21.05 13.02 -2.27
N PHE A 647 -20.13 12.51 -3.09
CA PHE A 647 -19.48 11.23 -2.82
C PHE A 647 -18.02 11.24 -3.23
N GLU A 648 -17.27 10.28 -2.72
CA GLU A 648 -15.84 10.13 -2.97
C GLU A 648 -15.54 8.95 -3.91
N PHE A 649 -14.61 9.12 -4.85
CA PHE A 649 -14.19 8.07 -5.77
C PHE A 649 -12.70 8.16 -6.12
N ALA A 650 -12.13 7.02 -6.53
CA ALA A 650 -10.71 6.82 -6.81
C ALA A 650 -9.79 7.27 -5.65
N THR A 651 -8.51 6.90 -5.65
CA THR A 651 -7.59 7.34 -4.60
C THR A 651 -6.22 7.66 -5.15
N PHE A 652 -5.62 8.75 -4.67
CA PHE A 652 -4.31 9.21 -5.09
C PHE A 652 -3.55 9.82 -3.90
N ASP A 653 -2.23 9.85 -3.97
CA ASP A 653 -1.39 10.71 -3.10
C ASP A 653 -1.31 12.14 -3.66
N SER A 654 -1.21 12.27 -4.99
CA SER A 654 -1.31 13.53 -5.73
C SER A 654 -2.68 13.61 -6.39
N LEU A 655 -3.58 14.41 -5.83
CA LEU A 655 -4.97 14.50 -6.28
C LEU A 655 -5.08 15.34 -7.55
N PRO A 656 -5.79 14.87 -8.59
CA PRO A 656 -6.26 15.72 -9.69
C PRO A 656 -7.50 16.47 -9.19
N TRP A 657 -7.29 17.47 -8.34
CA TRP A 657 -8.38 18.14 -7.63
C TRP A 657 -9.12 19.11 -8.56
N VAL A 658 -10.43 19.26 -8.31
CA VAL A 658 -11.29 20.20 -9.01
C VAL A 658 -12.08 21.01 -8.00
N ASP A 659 -11.97 22.34 -8.08
CA ASP A 659 -12.88 23.23 -7.38
C ASP A 659 -13.97 23.73 -8.34
N ILE A 660 -15.21 23.74 -7.85
CA ILE A 660 -16.39 24.22 -8.58
C ILE A 660 -16.70 25.62 -8.07
N ILE A 661 -16.72 26.60 -8.97
CA ILE A 661 -17.14 27.97 -8.69
C ILE A 661 -18.43 28.23 -9.46
N GLY A 662 -19.46 28.71 -8.77
CA GLY A 662 -20.73 29.05 -9.39
C GLY A 662 -21.85 29.10 -8.37
N ASP A 663 -22.97 29.66 -8.79
CA ASP A 663 -24.21 29.57 -8.01
C ASP A 663 -24.76 28.13 -8.08
N PRO A 664 -25.20 27.53 -6.95
CA PRO A 664 -25.74 26.16 -6.93
C PRO A 664 -26.84 25.89 -7.97
N GLU A 665 -27.66 26.89 -8.28
CA GLU A 665 -28.74 26.80 -9.27
C GLU A 665 -28.17 26.66 -10.69
N GLN A 666 -27.17 27.48 -11.02
CA GLN A 666 -26.50 27.43 -12.33
C GLN A 666 -25.64 26.16 -12.47
N ILE A 667 -25.03 25.70 -11.37
CA ILE A 667 -24.29 24.43 -11.34
C ILE A 667 -25.25 23.27 -11.62
N ALA A 668 -26.40 23.21 -10.94
CA ALA A 668 -27.41 22.18 -11.17
C ALA A 668 -27.96 22.20 -12.61
N ALA A 669 -28.12 23.41 -13.20
CA ALA A 669 -28.54 23.56 -14.59
C ALA A 669 -27.46 23.11 -15.59
N THR A 670 -26.18 23.39 -15.29
CA THR A 670 -25.04 23.02 -16.14
C THR A 670 -24.72 21.52 -16.05
N PHE A 671 -24.84 20.95 -14.85
CA PHE A 671 -24.45 19.59 -14.53
C PHE A 671 -25.58 18.88 -13.76
N PRO A 672 -26.70 18.53 -14.43
CA PRO A 672 -27.84 17.90 -13.78
C PRO A 672 -27.51 16.55 -13.14
N ASP A 673 -26.56 15.80 -13.73
CA ASP A 673 -26.06 14.53 -13.20
C ASP A 673 -24.91 14.69 -12.20
N GLY A 674 -24.58 15.95 -11.85
CA GLY A 674 -23.44 16.32 -11.02
C GLY A 674 -22.13 16.39 -11.80
N VAL A 675 -21.05 16.74 -11.11
CA VAL A 675 -19.74 16.94 -11.71
C VAL A 675 -18.62 16.63 -10.71
N VAL A 676 -17.48 16.16 -11.20
CA VAL A 676 -16.28 16.02 -10.38
C VAL A 676 -15.85 17.37 -9.81
N GLY A 677 -15.55 17.38 -8.52
CA GLY A 677 -15.00 18.50 -7.78
C GLY A 677 -15.73 18.80 -6.48
N GLN A 678 -15.10 19.67 -5.68
CA GLN A 678 -15.69 20.25 -4.48
C GLN A 678 -16.12 21.69 -4.76
N TRP A 679 -17.36 22.03 -4.41
CA TRP A 679 -17.84 23.39 -4.52
C TRP A 679 -17.17 24.33 -3.51
N ILE A 680 -16.84 25.55 -3.94
CA ILE A 680 -16.39 26.64 -3.06
C ILE A 680 -17.63 27.37 -2.55
N PRO A 681 -17.86 27.48 -1.22
CA PRO A 681 -19.08 28.03 -0.65
C PRO A 681 -19.15 29.56 -0.69
N LYS A 682 -19.14 30.11 -1.92
CA LYS A 682 -19.15 31.54 -2.21
C LYS A 682 -19.77 31.80 -3.58
N LEU A 683 -20.70 32.75 -3.65
CA LEU A 683 -21.38 33.10 -4.90
C LEU A 683 -20.56 34.07 -5.76
N PRO A 684 -20.56 33.91 -7.09
CA PRO A 684 -20.14 34.94 -8.03
C PRO A 684 -21.04 36.19 -7.93
N THR A 685 -20.45 37.38 -7.76
CA THR A 685 -21.22 38.62 -7.56
C THR A 685 -21.26 39.55 -8.78
N GLY A 686 -20.55 39.23 -9.87
CA GLY A 686 -20.38 40.16 -10.99
C GLY A 686 -19.17 41.09 -10.86
N LEU A 687 -18.35 40.94 -9.81
CA LEU A 687 -17.23 41.82 -9.48
C LEU A 687 -15.89 41.07 -9.53
N THR A 688 -14.78 41.81 -9.38
CA THR A 688 -13.47 41.21 -9.12
C THR A 688 -13.43 40.68 -7.70
N GLU A 689 -13.24 39.38 -7.54
CA GLU A 689 -13.22 38.76 -6.22
C GLU A 689 -12.31 37.53 -6.17
N SER A 690 -11.92 37.16 -4.94
CA SER A 690 -11.06 36.02 -4.67
C SER A 690 -11.86 34.82 -4.16
N PHE A 691 -11.60 33.65 -4.70
CA PHE A 691 -12.16 32.37 -4.27
C PHE A 691 -11.05 31.54 -3.64
N ALA A 692 -11.14 31.29 -2.33
CA ALA A 692 -10.18 30.45 -1.63
C ALA A 692 -10.31 29.00 -2.11
N ALA A 693 -9.21 28.42 -2.57
CA ALA A 693 -9.22 27.03 -3.01
C ALA A 693 -9.47 26.10 -1.82
N ASN A 694 -10.27 25.04 -2.01
CA ASN A 694 -10.65 24.13 -0.93
C ASN A 694 -9.45 23.35 -0.38
N ARG A 695 -8.37 23.23 -1.16
CA ARG A 695 -7.12 22.56 -0.75
C ARG A 695 -5.92 23.39 -1.14
N LYS A 696 -4.77 23.10 -0.49
CA LYS A 696 -3.49 23.69 -0.88
C LYS A 696 -3.14 23.29 -2.32
N VAL A 697 -3.01 24.29 -3.19
CA VAL A 697 -2.60 24.10 -4.59
C VAL A 697 -1.08 23.91 -4.65
N THR A 698 -0.62 22.87 -5.37
CA THR A 698 0.82 22.55 -5.49
C THR A 698 1.33 22.47 -6.92
N GLY A 699 0.43 22.34 -7.91
CA GLY A 699 0.79 22.24 -9.33
C GLY A 699 0.14 23.32 -10.21
N ALA A 700 0.24 23.10 -11.53
CA ALA A 700 -0.37 23.98 -12.53
C ALA A 700 -1.89 24.01 -12.39
N GLN A 701 -2.48 25.16 -12.72
CA GLN A 701 -3.93 25.36 -12.67
C GLN A 701 -4.50 25.45 -14.08
N HIS A 702 -5.68 24.86 -14.28
CA HIS A 702 -6.40 24.93 -15.54
C HIS A 702 -7.88 25.21 -15.27
N GLY A 703 -8.37 26.33 -15.77
CA GLY A 703 -9.76 26.77 -15.59
C GLY A 703 -10.56 26.67 -16.88
N VAL A 704 -11.79 26.17 -16.77
CA VAL A 704 -12.79 26.19 -17.85
C VAL A 704 -14.12 26.69 -17.31
N LEU A 705 -14.81 27.54 -18.06
CA LEU A 705 -16.05 28.18 -17.62
C LEU A 705 -17.12 28.15 -18.71
N THR A 706 -18.37 28.31 -18.26
CA THR A 706 -19.55 28.60 -19.08
C THR A 706 -20.34 29.75 -18.46
N LEU A 707 -21.06 30.50 -19.30
CA LEU A 707 -22.00 31.56 -18.93
C LEU A 707 -23.44 31.26 -19.39
N ASP A 708 -23.65 30.11 -20.02
CA ASP A 708 -24.88 29.73 -20.72
C ASP A 708 -25.27 28.28 -20.41
N ASN A 709 -25.04 27.86 -19.16
CA ASN A 709 -25.39 26.54 -18.63
C ASN A 709 -24.83 25.38 -19.46
N GLY A 710 -23.59 25.54 -19.95
CA GLY A 710 -22.83 24.51 -20.63
C GLY A 710 -23.05 24.46 -22.14
N ALA A 711 -23.86 25.35 -22.72
CA ALA A 711 -24.06 25.43 -24.17
C ALA A 711 -22.77 25.86 -24.90
N SER A 712 -21.96 26.72 -24.28
CA SER A 712 -20.62 27.07 -24.72
C SER A 712 -19.64 27.14 -23.56
N TRP A 713 -18.36 26.90 -23.86
CA TRP A 713 -17.29 26.89 -22.88
C TRP A 713 -16.07 27.68 -23.35
N ALA A 714 -15.38 28.29 -22.39
CA ALA A 714 -14.14 29.00 -22.61
C ALA A 714 -13.08 28.56 -21.59
N VAL A 715 -11.81 28.55 -22.03
CA VAL A 715 -10.67 28.44 -21.11
C VAL A 715 -10.50 29.79 -20.41
N THR A 716 -10.27 29.76 -19.11
CA THR A 716 -10.07 30.98 -18.31
C THR A 716 -8.72 30.97 -17.61
N SER A 717 -8.06 32.13 -17.62
CA SER A 717 -6.88 32.39 -16.83
C SER A 717 -7.28 32.98 -15.48
N SER A 718 -6.79 32.38 -14.40
CA SER A 718 -6.98 32.91 -13.05
C SER A 718 -5.68 33.38 -12.45
N THR A 719 -5.68 34.52 -11.75
CA THR A 719 -4.50 34.91 -10.97
C THR A 719 -4.51 34.13 -9.66
N PHE A 720 -3.57 33.19 -9.51
CA PHE A 720 -3.44 32.39 -8.29
C PHE A 720 -2.45 33.04 -7.32
N ASN A 721 -2.86 33.19 -6.06
CA ASN A 721 -1.97 33.60 -4.98
C ASN A 721 -1.56 32.40 -4.12
N SER A 722 -0.30 31.99 -4.19
CA SER A 722 0.19 30.80 -3.46
C SER A 722 0.28 30.96 -1.94
N VAL A 723 0.27 32.19 -1.42
CA VAL A 723 0.26 32.49 0.01
C VAL A 723 -1.16 32.42 0.55
N ARG A 724 -2.09 33.18 -0.04
CA ARG A 724 -3.51 33.21 0.36
C ARG A 724 -4.27 31.94 -0.05
N ASN A 725 -3.71 31.19 -1.01
CA ASN A 725 -4.30 30.01 -1.61
C ASN A 725 -5.67 30.30 -2.25
N ASP A 726 -5.74 31.37 -3.06
CA ASP A 726 -6.97 31.82 -3.70
C ASP A 726 -6.80 32.14 -5.20
N PHE A 727 -7.91 32.04 -5.93
CA PHE A 727 -8.05 32.44 -7.33
C PHE A 727 -8.74 33.79 -7.41
N THR A 728 -8.11 34.80 -8.01
CA THR A 728 -8.70 36.13 -8.15
C THR A 728 -9.01 36.44 -9.61
N ASN A 729 -10.28 36.74 -9.91
CA ASN A 729 -10.81 37.01 -11.25
C ASN A 729 -11.94 38.04 -11.23
N ASN A 730 -12.18 38.66 -12.40
CA ASN A 730 -13.49 39.24 -12.70
C ASN A 730 -14.46 38.09 -12.96
N ILE A 731 -15.51 37.98 -12.13
CA ILE A 731 -16.45 36.86 -12.22
C ILE A 731 -17.85 37.38 -12.54
N GLU A 732 -18.45 36.89 -13.62
CA GLU A 732 -19.85 37.15 -13.94
C GLU A 732 -20.77 36.41 -12.97
N ALA A 733 -21.91 37.01 -12.62
CA ALA A 733 -22.83 36.44 -11.63
C ALA A 733 -23.41 35.07 -12.06
N ASN A 734 -23.56 34.83 -13.35
CA ASN A 734 -24.08 33.58 -13.91
C ASN A 734 -22.98 32.56 -14.28
N ARG A 735 -21.73 32.77 -13.83
CA ARG A 735 -20.62 31.88 -14.18
C ARG A 735 -20.72 30.53 -13.48
N VAL A 736 -20.47 29.46 -14.23
CA VAL A 736 -20.04 28.16 -13.68
C VAL A 736 -18.64 27.86 -14.21
N GLN A 737 -17.72 27.51 -13.31
CA GLN A 737 -16.32 27.29 -13.62
C GLN A 737 -15.76 26.09 -12.86
N LEU A 738 -15.00 25.26 -13.58
CA LEU A 738 -14.20 24.17 -13.01
C LEU A 738 -12.73 24.61 -12.97
N MET A 739 -12.14 24.56 -11.79
CA MET A 739 -10.72 24.86 -11.55
C MET A 739 -9.96 23.59 -11.22
N HIS A 740 -9.25 23.06 -12.21
CA HIS A 740 -8.40 21.88 -12.06
C HIS A 740 -7.03 22.27 -11.53
N TYR A 741 -6.53 21.54 -10.54
CA TYR A 741 -5.17 21.69 -10.03
C TYR A 741 -4.69 20.46 -9.25
N GLU A 742 -3.37 20.33 -9.12
CA GLU A 742 -2.78 19.30 -8.27
C GLU A 742 -2.82 19.71 -6.79
N SER A 743 -3.19 18.78 -5.92
CA SER A 743 -3.11 18.93 -4.47
C SER A 743 -2.63 17.65 -3.79
N LEU A 744 -1.79 17.76 -2.77
CA LEU A 744 -1.38 16.59 -2.00
C LEU A 744 -2.50 16.10 -1.06
N SER A 745 -2.66 14.78 -1.00
CA SER A 745 -3.60 14.11 -0.12
C SER A 745 -3.24 14.27 1.35
N SER A 746 -4.25 14.10 2.22
CA SER A 746 -4.02 13.92 3.65
C SER A 746 -3.24 12.62 3.87
N PHE A 747 -2.42 12.58 4.91
CA PHE A 747 -1.64 11.39 5.30
C PHE A 747 -1.96 10.90 6.71
N THR A 748 -2.95 11.52 7.36
CA THR A 748 -3.47 11.14 8.66
C THR A 748 -4.98 10.92 8.60
N GLU A 749 -5.49 10.11 9.51
CA GLU A 749 -6.92 9.83 9.69
C GLU A 749 -7.30 9.92 11.17
N SER A 750 -8.52 10.38 11.45
CA SER A 750 -9.08 10.54 12.79
C SER A 750 -9.34 9.20 13.45
N GLU A 751 -8.87 9.01 14.68
CA GLU A 751 -9.00 7.73 15.38
C GLU A 751 -8.83 7.82 16.90
N THR A 752 -9.12 6.70 17.56
CA THR A 752 -9.10 6.58 19.04
C THR A 752 -7.68 6.67 19.58
N SER A 753 -7.50 7.39 20.68
CA SER A 753 -6.21 7.50 21.36
C SER A 753 -5.72 6.13 21.84
N SER A 754 -4.53 5.77 21.41
CA SER A 754 -3.87 4.51 21.75
C SER A 754 -2.69 4.69 22.69
N SER A 755 -2.26 3.59 23.33
CA SER A 755 -1.11 3.58 24.23
C SER A 755 0.17 3.93 23.47
N VAL A 756 0.98 4.80 24.07
CA VAL A 756 2.22 5.31 23.50
C VAL A 756 3.33 4.28 23.65
N SER A 757 3.99 4.01 22.53
CA SER A 757 5.27 3.31 22.46
C SER A 757 6.39 4.35 22.46
N GLY A 758 7.25 4.34 23.48
CA GLY A 758 8.38 5.28 23.59
C GLY A 758 8.06 6.55 24.38
N SER A 759 8.82 7.63 24.11
CA SER A 759 8.69 8.91 24.80
C SER A 759 7.84 9.91 24.03
N LEU A 760 7.27 10.86 24.77
CA LEU A 760 6.67 12.06 24.21
C LEU A 760 7.74 12.99 23.61
N ASP A 761 7.34 13.83 22.66
CA ASP A 761 8.18 14.85 22.04
C ASP A 761 7.78 16.27 22.43
N ASP A 762 8.48 17.24 21.86
CA ASP A 762 8.04 18.63 21.76
C ASP A 762 6.71 18.76 20.99
N VAL A 763 5.95 19.80 21.32
CA VAL A 763 4.74 20.20 20.60
C VAL A 763 5.15 20.99 19.37
N TYR A 764 4.75 20.51 18.20
CA TYR A 764 4.88 21.25 16.95
C TYR A 764 3.69 22.17 16.73
N PHE A 765 3.94 23.36 16.17
CA PHE A 765 2.87 24.26 15.73
C PHE A 765 3.21 24.90 14.38
N SER A 766 2.19 25.29 13.63
CA SER A 766 2.37 26.09 12.41
C SER A 766 1.11 26.84 11.98
N ALA A 767 1.33 27.99 11.34
CA ALA A 767 0.37 28.78 10.56
C ALA A 767 0.91 29.08 9.14
N ASP A 768 2.06 28.49 8.76
CA ASP A 768 2.85 28.88 7.58
C ASP A 768 2.16 28.45 6.27
N TYR A 769 2.28 29.28 5.23
CA TYR A 769 1.76 28.97 3.90
C TYR A 769 2.58 27.90 3.13
N SER A 770 3.80 27.59 3.58
CA SER A 770 4.73 26.69 2.88
C SER A 770 4.48 25.21 3.20
N LEU A 771 4.47 24.37 2.16
CA LEU A 771 4.39 22.91 2.28
C LEU A 771 5.47 22.33 3.21
N THR A 772 6.69 22.87 3.14
CA THR A 772 7.86 22.39 3.89
C THR A 772 7.85 22.78 5.37
N ARG A 773 6.81 23.49 5.82
CA ARG A 773 6.67 24.02 7.18
C ARG A 773 5.32 23.66 7.78
N GLY A 774 4.86 22.45 7.50
CA GLY A 774 3.67 21.86 8.13
C GLY A 774 2.35 22.25 7.47
N ASN A 775 2.32 22.86 6.28
CA ASN A 775 1.05 23.21 5.63
C ASN A 775 0.25 21.97 5.22
N ARG A 776 0.92 20.93 4.67
CA ARG A 776 0.26 19.64 4.39
C ARG A 776 -0.21 18.96 5.68
N LEU A 777 0.60 19.01 6.73
CA LEU A 777 0.23 18.49 8.05
C LEU A 777 -1.00 19.21 8.62
N MET A 778 -1.08 20.55 8.48
CA MET A 778 -2.26 21.34 8.84
C MET A 778 -3.49 20.89 8.06
N GLY A 779 -3.39 20.73 6.74
CA GLY A 779 -4.50 20.23 5.92
C GLY A 779 -4.95 18.82 6.33
N SER A 780 -4.00 17.96 6.71
CA SER A 780 -4.26 16.58 7.14
C SER A 780 -4.93 16.49 8.53
N LEU A 781 -4.54 17.33 9.48
CA LEU A 781 -5.09 17.32 10.84
C LEU A 781 -6.35 18.19 10.99
N CYS A 782 -6.38 19.33 10.31
CA CYS A 782 -7.35 20.40 10.58
C CYS A 782 -8.32 20.63 9.41
N SER A 783 -8.06 20.08 8.22
CA SER A 783 -8.82 20.35 6.99
C SER A 783 -8.80 21.82 6.56
N THR A 784 -7.72 22.53 6.91
CA THR A 784 -7.55 23.98 6.69
C THR A 784 -6.19 24.24 6.06
N VAL A 785 -6.05 25.35 5.33
CA VAL A 785 -4.81 25.75 4.66
C VAL A 785 -4.16 26.90 5.42
N GLY A 786 -2.88 26.72 5.78
CA GLY A 786 -2.07 27.81 6.35
C GLY A 786 -1.80 28.90 5.31
N LYS A 787 -1.87 30.15 5.73
CA LYS A 787 -1.78 31.34 4.84
C LYS A 787 -0.80 32.40 5.36
N SER A 788 -0.20 32.21 6.54
CA SER A 788 0.62 33.26 7.15
C SER A 788 2.02 33.32 6.52
N ASP A 789 2.36 34.48 5.95
CA ASP A 789 3.70 34.84 5.46
C ASP A 789 4.41 35.87 6.35
N GLN A 790 3.92 36.08 7.58
CA GLN A 790 4.49 37.02 8.56
C GLN A 790 5.97 36.79 8.82
N ALA A 791 6.76 37.84 9.01
CA ALA A 791 8.19 37.71 9.28
C ALA A 791 8.50 37.15 10.70
N SER A 792 7.54 37.27 11.62
CA SER A 792 7.63 36.73 12.98
C SER A 792 7.52 35.20 13.01
N LYS A 793 7.81 34.61 14.19
CA LYS A 793 7.69 33.16 14.41
C LYS A 793 6.26 32.71 14.10
N ARG A 794 6.13 31.73 13.22
CA ARG A 794 4.84 31.21 12.73
C ARG A 794 4.78 29.68 12.62
N TYR A 795 5.90 29.02 12.89
CA TYR A 795 6.02 27.58 13.02
C TYR A 795 7.20 27.25 13.94
N GLY A 796 7.23 26.05 14.50
CA GLY A 796 8.34 25.58 15.31
C GLY A 796 7.94 24.50 16.31
N ASN A 797 8.84 24.22 17.24
CA ASN A 797 8.64 23.28 18.35
C ASN A 797 8.70 24.04 19.68
N VAL A 798 7.95 23.59 20.66
CA VAL A 798 8.10 23.97 22.08
C VAL A 798 8.11 22.74 22.96
N LYS A 799 8.90 22.77 24.04
CA LYS A 799 8.97 21.65 24.98
C LYS A 799 7.63 21.40 25.66
N ALA A 800 7.24 20.13 25.71
CA ALA A 800 6.23 19.66 26.65
C ALA A 800 6.81 19.68 28.09
N ILE A 801 6.07 20.27 29.04
CA ILE A 801 6.56 20.55 30.41
C ILE A 801 6.06 19.50 31.41
N GLN A 802 4.77 19.16 31.34
CA GLN A 802 4.19 18.08 32.11
C GLN A 802 3.60 17.07 31.14
N SER A 803 3.79 15.80 31.45
CA SER A 803 3.09 14.72 30.80
C SER A 803 2.93 13.57 31.77
N ALA A 804 1.71 13.05 31.86
CA ALA A 804 1.44 11.82 32.56
C ALA A 804 0.96 10.79 31.55
N VAL A 805 1.73 9.72 31.40
CA VAL A 805 1.30 8.48 30.78
C VAL A 805 0.76 7.62 31.92
N ASP A 806 -0.45 7.10 31.79
CA ASP A 806 -1.04 6.25 32.83
C ASP A 806 -0.42 4.84 32.85
N LYS A 807 -0.86 4.00 33.79
CA LYS A 807 -0.40 2.60 33.89
C LYS A 807 -0.71 1.74 32.65
N SER A 808 -1.65 2.17 31.81
CA SER A 808 -2.00 1.50 30.56
C SER A 808 -1.17 1.98 29.36
N GLY A 809 -0.28 2.96 29.57
CA GLY A 809 0.54 3.54 28.51
C GLY A 809 -0.16 4.65 27.74
N LYS A 810 -1.38 5.07 28.11
CA LYS A 810 -2.11 6.14 27.42
C LYS A 810 -1.75 7.52 27.98
N VAL A 811 -1.79 8.54 27.11
CA VAL A 811 -1.65 9.94 27.54
C VAL A 811 -2.89 10.35 28.33
N ILE A 812 -2.71 10.97 29.50
CA ILE A 812 -3.82 11.32 30.39
C ILE A 812 -4.50 12.63 29.94
N SER A 813 -5.82 12.59 29.74
CA SER A 813 -6.72 13.75 29.65
C SER A 813 -7.19 14.11 31.08
N ASN A 814 -6.85 15.26 31.69
CA ASN A 814 -7.48 15.89 32.88
C ASN A 814 -6.48 16.88 33.54
N GLU A 815 -6.36 16.95 34.88
CA GLU A 815 -5.38 17.79 35.61
C GLU A 815 -3.91 17.49 35.24
N TYR A 816 -3.67 16.39 34.54
CA TYR A 816 -2.36 15.95 34.06
C TYR A 816 -2.22 15.98 32.53
N SER A 817 -3.12 16.67 31.82
CA SER A 817 -3.03 16.87 30.37
C SER A 817 -1.65 17.43 30.01
N PRO A 818 -1.04 17.01 28.89
CA PRO A 818 0.26 17.53 28.53
C PRO A 818 0.24 19.05 28.38
N THR A 819 1.18 19.74 29.02
CA THR A 819 1.31 21.20 28.95
C THR A 819 2.56 21.60 28.20
N HIS A 820 2.60 22.82 27.67
CA HIS A 820 3.76 23.35 26.96
C HIS A 820 4.00 24.82 27.28
N ASN A 821 5.21 25.32 27.00
CA ASN A 821 5.49 26.76 27.10
C ASN A 821 4.72 27.54 26.02
N GLU A 822 4.61 28.86 26.19
CA GLU A 822 4.04 29.75 25.18
C GLU A 822 4.63 29.49 23.77
N LEU A 823 3.75 29.31 22.79
CA LEU A 823 4.12 28.98 21.41
C LEU A 823 4.92 30.12 20.74
N GLY A 824 4.61 31.36 21.11
CA GLY A 824 5.22 32.57 20.55
C GLY A 824 4.87 32.80 19.08
N ILE A 825 3.67 32.40 18.64
CA ILE A 825 3.19 32.61 17.27
C ILE A 825 2.80 34.09 17.12
N GLY A 826 3.38 34.79 16.15
CA GLY A 826 2.99 36.17 15.86
C GLY A 826 1.57 36.27 15.28
N ALA A 827 0.93 37.44 15.37
CA ALA A 827 -0.39 37.68 14.78
C ALA A 827 -0.41 37.30 13.29
N PRO A 828 -1.44 36.57 12.80
CA PRO A 828 -1.43 36.04 11.44
C PRO A 828 -1.57 37.12 10.38
N ARG A 829 -1.09 36.83 9.16
CA ARG A 829 -1.54 37.51 7.94
C ARG A 829 -2.58 36.66 7.24
N HIS A 830 -3.44 37.32 6.46
CA HIS A 830 -4.43 36.69 5.58
C HIS A 830 -5.42 35.77 6.33
N ASP A 831 -5.73 36.11 7.57
CA ASP A 831 -6.64 35.36 8.44
C ASP A 831 -6.29 33.87 8.46
N SER A 832 -4.99 33.57 8.56
CA SER A 832 -4.51 32.20 8.74
C SER A 832 -4.89 31.72 10.13
N GLU A 833 -5.57 30.58 10.18
CA GLU A 833 -5.58 29.76 11.39
C GLU A 833 -4.19 29.17 11.63
N ALA A 834 -3.98 28.64 12.83
CA ALA A 834 -2.80 27.85 13.19
C ALA A 834 -3.24 26.52 13.82
N PHE A 835 -2.30 25.62 14.03
CA PHE A 835 -2.53 24.41 14.81
C PHE A 835 -1.35 24.12 15.73
N LYS A 836 -1.60 23.30 16.74
CA LYS A 836 -0.57 22.65 17.56
C LYS A 836 -0.82 21.15 17.63
N ALA A 837 0.25 20.36 17.62
CA ALA A 837 0.18 18.91 17.66
C ALA A 837 1.35 18.31 18.46
N LEU A 838 1.03 17.36 19.33
CA LEU A 838 1.96 16.52 20.08
C LEU A 838 2.08 15.16 19.38
N PRO A 839 3.24 14.82 18.78
CA PRO A 839 3.43 13.53 18.14
C PRO A 839 3.80 12.43 19.15
N THR A 840 3.27 11.23 18.92
CA THR A 840 3.54 10.00 19.68
C THR A 840 3.62 8.83 18.71
N VAL A 841 4.34 7.75 19.06
CA VAL A 841 4.26 6.49 18.30
C VAL A 841 3.36 5.55 19.05
N ILE A 842 2.53 4.81 18.33
CA ILE A 842 1.65 3.77 18.88
C ILE A 842 1.92 2.46 18.16
N GLU A 843 1.64 1.35 18.84
CA GLU A 843 1.50 0.05 18.19
C GLU A 843 0.02 -0.23 17.91
N LYS A 844 -0.30 -0.47 16.65
CA LYS A 844 -1.61 -0.93 16.19
C LYS A 844 -1.39 -2.20 15.39
N ASN A 845 -1.87 -3.33 15.92
CA ASN A 845 -1.83 -4.63 15.25
C ASN A 845 -0.42 -5.11 14.86
N GLY A 846 0.57 -4.93 15.73
CA GLY A 846 1.97 -5.27 15.44
C GLY A 846 2.66 -4.31 14.47
N LEU A 847 2.00 -3.22 14.08
CA LEU A 847 2.55 -2.17 13.21
C LEU A 847 2.68 -0.86 13.99
N LEU A 848 3.68 -0.06 13.67
CA LEU A 848 3.92 1.23 14.29
C LEU A 848 3.27 2.34 13.47
N CYS A 849 2.56 3.26 14.13
CA CYS A 849 1.96 4.45 13.52
C CYS A 849 2.36 5.73 14.28
N LEU A 850 2.42 6.87 13.60
CA LEU A 850 2.60 8.18 14.24
C LEU A 850 1.22 8.75 14.57
N GLN A 851 0.94 8.97 15.87
CA GLN A 851 -0.28 9.55 16.41
C GLN A 851 -0.06 11.03 16.81
N PHE A 852 -1.08 11.86 16.62
CA PHE A 852 -1.06 13.30 16.87
C PHE A 852 -2.23 13.70 17.76
N HIS A 853 -1.94 14.33 18.90
CA HIS A 853 -2.93 15.01 19.72
C HIS A 853 -2.82 16.51 19.56
N GLY A 854 -3.92 17.23 19.35
CA GLY A 854 -3.80 18.67 19.08
C GLY A 854 -5.09 19.44 18.94
N ALA A 855 -4.93 20.71 18.58
CA ALA A 855 -6.02 21.66 18.40
C ALA A 855 -5.72 22.67 17.28
N VAL A 856 -6.79 23.18 16.67
CA VAL A 856 -6.78 24.42 15.87
C VAL A 856 -6.70 25.62 16.81
N LEU A 857 -5.99 26.66 16.39
CA LEU A 857 -5.82 27.93 17.09
C LEU A 857 -6.36 29.08 16.21
N LYS A 858 -7.11 29.99 16.83
CA LYS A 858 -7.71 31.15 16.17
C LYS A 858 -7.24 32.44 16.83
N HIS A 859 -6.78 33.39 16.01
CA HIS A 859 -6.34 34.68 16.50
C HIS A 859 -7.51 35.68 16.55
N ASN A 860 -7.73 36.34 17.69
CA ASN A 860 -8.82 37.32 17.85
C ASN A 860 -8.41 38.78 17.58
N GLY A 861 -7.14 39.01 17.24
CA GLY A 861 -6.53 40.33 17.05
C GLY A 861 -5.52 40.70 18.13
N THR A 862 -5.53 40.01 19.27
CA THR A 862 -4.58 40.21 20.39
C THR A 862 -3.74 38.96 20.65
N ASP A 863 -4.36 37.78 20.70
CA ASP A 863 -3.69 36.50 20.93
C ASP A 863 -4.40 35.32 20.21
N TRP A 864 -3.85 34.12 20.38
CA TRP A 864 -4.28 32.87 19.73
C TRP A 864 -5.28 32.01 20.52
N GLY A 865 -5.75 32.47 21.69
CA GLY A 865 -6.72 31.76 22.52
C GLY A 865 -6.17 30.49 23.17
N ASP A 866 -4.84 30.34 23.20
CA ASP A 866 -4.17 29.12 23.59
C ASP A 866 -4.12 28.92 25.11
N ASP A 867 -4.69 27.82 25.60
CA ASP A 867 -4.70 27.43 27.02
C ASP A 867 -3.41 26.72 27.48
N GLN A 868 -2.41 26.60 26.60
CA GLN A 868 -1.13 25.93 26.86
C GLN A 868 -1.24 24.44 27.22
N THR A 869 -2.40 23.82 26.92
CA THR A 869 -2.65 22.38 27.13
C THR A 869 -2.86 21.64 25.82
N ILE A 870 -2.43 20.39 25.74
CA ILE A 870 -2.76 19.50 24.63
C ILE A 870 -4.04 18.75 24.96
N PRO A 871 -5.13 18.96 24.21
CA PRO A 871 -6.35 18.19 24.42
C PRO A 871 -6.13 16.75 23.98
N ILE A 872 -6.54 15.82 24.84
CA ILE A 872 -6.51 14.39 24.56
C ILE A 872 -7.97 13.96 24.39
N VAL A 873 -8.32 13.63 23.15
CA VAL A 873 -9.66 13.19 22.73
C VAL A 873 -9.52 11.93 21.89
N ASP A 874 -10.62 11.20 21.72
CA ASP A 874 -10.73 10.16 20.70
C ASP A 874 -11.33 10.77 19.43
N GLY A 875 -10.68 10.56 18.29
CA GLY A 875 -11.08 11.09 16.99
C GLY A 875 -11.08 12.63 16.95
N GLU A 876 -12.09 13.21 16.33
CA GLU A 876 -12.26 14.67 16.22
C GLU A 876 -13.39 15.17 17.13
N ASN A 877 -13.17 16.32 17.76
CA ASN A 877 -14.18 17.01 18.56
C ASN A 877 -13.95 18.54 18.51
N VAL A 878 -14.69 19.29 19.31
CA VAL A 878 -14.52 20.74 19.47
C VAL A 878 -14.33 21.11 20.93
N LYS A 879 -13.64 22.23 21.18
CA LYS A 879 -13.58 22.90 22.48
C LYS A 879 -13.76 24.42 22.33
N THR A 880 -14.06 25.09 23.43
CA THR A 880 -14.01 26.56 23.51
C THR A 880 -12.60 26.99 23.92
N ASP A 881 -11.98 27.89 23.15
CA ASP A 881 -10.65 28.46 23.45
C ASP A 881 -10.74 29.62 24.47
N LEU A 882 -9.59 30.18 24.90
CA LEU A 882 -9.57 31.30 25.86
C LEU A 882 -10.18 32.59 25.30
N ASN A 883 -10.35 32.68 23.98
CA ASN A 883 -10.99 33.79 23.29
C ASN A 883 -12.50 33.59 23.08
N GLY A 884 -13.06 32.47 23.56
CA GLY A 884 -14.48 32.14 23.40
C GLY A 884 -14.83 31.56 22.02
N ASN A 885 -13.86 31.27 21.16
CA ASN A 885 -14.10 30.64 19.87
C ASN A 885 -14.30 29.13 20.04
N THR A 886 -15.17 28.55 19.21
CA THR A 886 -15.21 27.09 19.03
C THR A 886 -14.09 26.67 18.07
N VAL A 887 -13.19 25.81 18.53
CA VAL A 887 -12.04 25.29 17.77
C VAL A 887 -12.05 23.76 17.75
N LYS A 888 -11.54 23.19 16.65
CA LYS A 888 -11.38 21.73 16.50
C LYS A 888 -10.26 21.23 17.42
N VAL A 889 -10.48 20.06 18.02
CA VAL A 889 -9.49 19.24 18.71
C VAL A 889 -9.47 17.86 18.09
N PHE A 890 -8.33 17.19 18.12
CA PHE A 890 -8.15 15.97 17.34
C PHE A 890 -7.17 14.97 17.96
N CYS A 891 -7.42 13.70 17.68
CA CYS A 891 -6.49 12.58 17.72
C CYS A 891 -6.49 11.89 16.36
N HIS A 892 -5.38 11.98 15.65
CA HIS A 892 -5.19 11.33 14.34
C HIS A 892 -4.00 10.38 14.41
N HIS A 893 -3.94 9.38 13.55
CA HIS A 893 -2.69 8.66 13.25
C HIS A 893 -2.41 8.63 11.74
N THR A 894 -1.20 8.25 11.35
CA THR A 894 -0.80 8.11 9.94
C THR A 894 -1.59 6.99 9.25
N GLN A 895 -2.13 7.28 8.06
CA GLN A 895 -2.90 6.32 7.25
C GLN A 895 -2.09 5.07 6.86
N PHE A 896 -0.77 5.22 6.73
CA PHE A 896 0.16 4.12 6.47
C PHE A 896 1.06 3.88 7.69
N PRO A 897 1.37 2.62 8.02
CA PRO A 897 2.35 2.29 9.04
C PRO A 897 3.73 2.85 8.72
N ILE A 898 4.48 3.20 9.76
CA ILE A 898 5.86 3.70 9.67
C ILE A 898 6.90 2.62 10.02
N GLY A 899 6.47 1.43 10.44
CA GLY A 899 7.34 0.29 10.73
C GLY A 899 6.58 -0.91 11.29
N ILE A 900 7.29 -2.01 11.53
CA ILE A 900 6.79 -3.18 12.24
C ILE A 900 7.21 -3.07 13.70
N ALA A 901 6.28 -3.28 14.62
CA ALA A 901 6.56 -3.30 16.05
C ALA A 901 7.32 -4.58 16.40
N TYR A 902 8.23 -4.50 17.36
CA TYR A 902 8.85 -5.68 17.95
C TYR A 902 8.73 -5.59 19.46
N ASN A 903 8.18 -6.63 20.07
CA ASN A 903 8.19 -6.78 21.52
C ASN A 903 9.59 -7.26 21.92
N ASN A 904 10.23 -6.55 22.85
CA ASN A 904 11.45 -7.02 23.51
C ASN A 904 11.15 -8.16 24.48
#